data_AF-A0A453BBQ6-F1
#
_entry.id   AF-A0A453BBQ6-F1
#
_cell.length_a   1.000
_cell.length_b   1.000
_cell.length_c   1.000
_cell.angle_alpha   90.00
_cell.angle_beta   90.00
_cell.angle_gamma   90.00
#
_symmetry.space_group_name_H-M   'P 1'
#
loop_
_entity.id
_entity.type
_entity.pdbx_description
1 polymer ?
#
loop_
_entity_poly.entity_id
_entity_poly.type
_entity_poly.pdbx_seq_one_letter_code
_entity_poly.pdbx_strand_id
1 'polypeptide(L)'
;RFLNLARLTAVIVFFAWRVQHPDSDAMWLWWISVVGDFWFGLSWWLNQVPKLNPTICIPTIPLLRQQFDLPDGGSNLPVLDVFISTVDPVEEPMLHTMNSILSILATDYPVDKYATYLSDDGGSLLHYDGLVETAKFAALWVPFCRKHHVEPRAPESYFGVKIRPYMGNLPEEFLDDHGRLRREYEEFKTRLDALFTLIPQRSEAHGREDAKGGGGKATWMADGTQWPGTWTEPAEGHRKGDHAGIIQVMLSQPSSEPQLGEPASSDHSPLDFSAVDVRLPMLVYVSREKRPGYDHQKKAGALNVQLRVSALLSNAPFIINFDCDHYINNSQAFRAAMCFMMDRRDGDNVAFVQFPQRFDDVDPTDRYANHNRMFFDATMLGMNGIQGPSYVGTGSMFRRVALYGADPPRWRPDDVKVLENPNKFGKSMTFINSIPVAANQERSVMSPVSLDEPATTELADVMTCAYEDGTEWGDGVGWVYDMATEDAVTGFRLHRTGWRSMYCDMEPPAFCGTAPINMTERMYQILRWSGGSLEVFFSRFCPLLAGRRLHPMQRVAYTNMTFYPLSALFVVCYHLLPLMWVFNGQFYIQKPYPTYVMYVLIIIVSNEVIGMVEIVWAGLTLLDWFRNEQFYMICATGVYPTAVLHVVLRSLGLKGMSFKMTAKQLATGARERFAELYDVQWAPLLIPTLVVIAVNVVAIGAAV
;
A
#
# COMPACT_ATOMS: atom_id res chain seq x y z
N ARG A 1 20.48 -21.85 -6.87
CA ARG A 1 20.30 -23.08 -6.04
C ARG A 1 21.63 -23.73 -5.65
N PHE A 2 22.41 -24.27 -6.60
CA PHE A 2 23.71 -24.90 -6.31
C PHE A 2 24.66 -23.99 -5.50
N LEU A 3 24.82 -22.73 -5.93
CA LEU A 3 25.65 -21.75 -5.22
C LEU A 3 25.21 -21.54 -3.76
N ASN A 4 23.90 -21.46 -3.49
CA ASN A 4 23.37 -21.33 -2.14
C ASN A 4 23.68 -22.56 -1.29
N LEU A 5 23.61 -23.78 -1.85
CA LEU A 5 23.98 -25.00 -1.14
C LEU A 5 25.49 -25.06 -0.86
N ALA A 6 26.32 -24.68 -1.83
CA ALA A 6 27.77 -24.62 -1.68
C ALA A 6 28.16 -23.62 -0.57
N ARG A 7 27.56 -22.42 -0.57
CA ARG A 7 27.76 -21.43 0.49
C ARG A 7 27.27 -21.92 1.84
N LEU A 8 26.09 -22.53 1.93
CA LEU A 8 25.59 -23.09 3.18
C LEU A 8 26.57 -24.12 3.74
N THR A 9 27.11 -24.99 2.89
CA THR A 9 28.12 -25.98 3.27
C THR A 9 29.39 -25.29 3.79
N ALA A 10 29.88 -24.27 3.07
CA ALA A 10 31.05 -23.50 3.50
C ALA A 10 30.83 -22.79 4.85
N VAL A 11 29.64 -22.23 5.07
CA VAL A 11 29.24 -21.59 6.33
C VAL A 11 29.21 -22.61 7.47
N ILE A 12 28.60 -23.79 7.27
CA ILE A 12 28.57 -24.87 8.27
C ILE A 12 29.99 -25.35 8.62
N VAL A 13 30.83 -25.58 7.62
CA VAL A 13 32.22 -26.00 7.82
C VAL A 13 33.02 -24.91 8.54
N PHE A 14 32.82 -23.65 8.19
CA PHE A 14 33.43 -22.51 8.87
C PHE A 14 33.04 -22.46 10.35
N PHE A 15 31.75 -22.61 10.68
CA PHE A 15 31.31 -22.65 12.07
C PHE A 15 31.87 -23.84 12.84
N ALA A 16 31.86 -25.03 12.24
CA ALA A 16 32.43 -26.23 12.86
C ALA A 16 33.93 -26.02 13.14
N TRP A 17 34.67 -25.46 12.18
CA TRP A 17 36.08 -25.12 12.35
C TRP A 17 36.28 -24.08 13.46
N ARG A 18 35.43 -23.03 13.49
CA ARG A 18 35.53 -21.96 14.50
C ARG A 18 35.35 -22.50 15.92
N VAL A 19 34.38 -23.40 16.14
CA VAL A 19 34.11 -24.00 17.46
C VAL A 19 35.23 -24.96 17.87
N GLN A 20 35.86 -25.66 16.93
CA GLN A 20 36.99 -26.56 17.20
C GLN A 20 38.29 -25.81 17.52
N HIS A 21 38.43 -24.56 17.05
CA HIS A 21 39.63 -23.74 17.23
C HIS A 21 39.28 -22.40 17.92
N PRO A 22 38.86 -22.42 19.20
CA PRO A 22 38.45 -21.20 19.90
C PRO A 22 39.60 -20.24 20.23
N ASP A 23 40.84 -20.60 19.92
CA ASP A 23 42.06 -19.88 20.30
C ASP A 23 42.03 -18.42 19.82
N SER A 24 41.84 -17.52 20.78
CA SER A 24 41.78 -16.06 20.61
C SER A 24 42.42 -15.39 21.82
N ASP A 25 43.13 -14.27 21.60
CA ASP A 25 43.74 -13.49 22.69
C ASP A 25 42.67 -12.80 23.58
N ALA A 26 41.44 -12.70 23.06
CA ALA A 26 40.25 -12.22 23.78
C ALA A 26 39.06 -13.17 23.56
N MET A 27 38.78 -14.04 24.54
CA MET A 27 37.69 -15.01 24.45
C MET A 27 36.29 -14.39 24.46
N TRP A 28 36.10 -13.24 25.12
CA TRP A 28 34.81 -12.56 25.13
C TRP A 28 34.47 -11.93 23.77
N LEU A 29 35.46 -11.34 23.07
CA LEU A 29 35.31 -10.88 21.69
C LEU A 29 35.01 -12.04 20.73
N TRP A 30 35.66 -13.19 20.98
CA TRP A 30 35.37 -14.40 20.22
C TRP A 30 33.92 -14.85 20.39
N TRP A 31 33.39 -14.89 21.62
CA TRP A 31 31.98 -15.22 21.86
C TRP A 31 31.02 -14.26 21.14
N ILE A 32 31.27 -12.96 21.25
CA ILE A 32 30.46 -11.94 20.55
C ILE A 32 30.47 -12.18 19.05
N SER A 33 31.64 -12.45 18.45
CA SER A 33 31.73 -12.73 17.02
C SER A 33 31.09 -14.06 16.62
N VAL A 34 31.28 -15.15 17.37
CA VAL A 34 30.64 -16.43 17.02
C VAL A 34 29.12 -16.31 17.01
N VAL A 35 28.55 -15.63 18.01
CA VAL A 35 27.10 -15.41 18.11
C VAL A 35 26.61 -14.50 16.98
N GLY A 36 27.31 -13.40 16.68
CA GLY A 36 26.94 -12.51 15.60
C GLY A 36 27.06 -13.15 14.22
N ASP A 37 28.15 -13.88 13.95
CA ASP A 37 28.30 -14.65 12.72
C ASP A 37 27.16 -15.65 12.58
N PHE A 38 26.82 -16.40 13.65
CA PHE A 38 25.73 -17.36 13.62
C PHE A 38 24.41 -16.68 13.24
N TRP A 39 24.14 -15.51 13.84
CA TRP A 39 22.99 -14.70 13.49
C TRP A 39 23.00 -14.27 12.02
N PHE A 40 24.13 -13.78 11.50
CA PHE A 40 24.24 -13.38 10.09
C PHE A 40 24.08 -14.56 9.14
N GLY A 41 24.61 -15.74 9.49
CA GLY A 41 24.40 -16.97 8.74
C GLY A 41 22.93 -17.40 8.73
N LEU A 42 22.26 -17.32 9.88
CA LEU A 42 20.83 -17.60 10.00
C LEU A 42 19.98 -16.58 9.21
N SER A 43 20.24 -15.28 9.38
CA SER A 43 19.54 -14.20 8.68
C SER A 43 19.69 -14.33 7.16
N TRP A 44 20.91 -14.58 6.68
CA TRP A 44 21.16 -14.88 5.27
C TRP A 44 20.34 -16.08 4.77
N TRP A 45 20.33 -17.17 5.54
CA TRP A 45 19.61 -18.39 5.16
C TRP A 45 18.10 -18.16 5.11
N LEU A 46 17.53 -17.50 6.13
CA LEU A 46 16.11 -17.13 6.19
C LEU A 46 15.70 -16.24 5.00
N ASN A 47 16.60 -15.36 4.54
CA ASN A 47 16.35 -14.49 3.38
C ASN A 47 16.49 -15.22 2.03
N GLN A 48 17.46 -16.13 1.89
CA GLN A 48 17.76 -16.77 0.59
C GLN A 48 16.85 -17.95 0.26
N VAL A 49 16.43 -18.72 1.27
CA VAL A 49 15.62 -19.94 1.05
C VAL A 49 14.29 -19.65 0.35
N PRO A 50 13.52 -18.61 0.71
CA PRO A 50 12.29 -18.26 0.00
C PRO A 50 12.52 -17.90 -1.48
N LYS A 51 13.73 -17.49 -1.86
CA LYS A 51 14.08 -17.07 -3.22
C LYS A 51 14.60 -18.21 -4.10
N LEU A 52 14.52 -19.47 -3.65
CA LEU A 52 15.05 -20.60 -4.42
C LEU A 52 14.23 -20.94 -5.67
N ASN A 53 12.98 -20.48 -5.77
CA ASN A 53 12.09 -20.73 -6.91
C ASN A 53 11.36 -19.46 -7.35
N PRO A 54 12.07 -18.40 -7.81
CA PRO A 54 11.41 -17.18 -8.23
C PRO A 54 10.50 -17.47 -9.42
N THR A 55 9.28 -16.94 -9.38
CA THR A 55 8.26 -17.19 -10.42
C THR A 55 7.67 -15.88 -10.91
N ILE A 56 7.74 -15.67 -12.23
CA ILE A 56 7.12 -14.54 -12.92
C ILE A 56 5.79 -15.02 -13.50
N CYS A 57 4.72 -14.26 -13.26
CA CYS A 57 3.39 -14.53 -13.77
C CYS A 57 2.99 -13.42 -14.73
N ILE A 58 2.61 -13.78 -15.97
CA ILE A 58 2.23 -12.82 -17.01
C ILE A 58 0.73 -12.95 -17.28
N PRO A 59 -0.06 -11.87 -17.11
CA PRO A 59 -1.49 -11.89 -17.41
C PRO A 59 -1.75 -11.96 -18.92
N THR A 60 -2.66 -12.83 -19.36
CA THR A 60 -3.04 -12.95 -20.78
C THR A 60 -4.39 -12.28 -21.04
N ILE A 61 -4.38 -10.94 -21.11
CA ILE A 61 -5.60 -10.12 -21.30
C ILE A 61 -6.40 -10.49 -22.57
N PRO A 62 -5.79 -10.76 -23.74
CA PRO A 62 -6.56 -11.14 -24.93
C PRO A 62 -7.43 -12.39 -24.72
N LEU A 63 -6.95 -13.38 -23.97
CA LEU A 63 -7.70 -14.59 -23.65
C LEU A 63 -8.88 -14.29 -22.71
N LEU A 64 -8.67 -13.40 -21.73
CA LEU A 64 -9.75 -12.94 -20.85
C LEU A 64 -10.85 -12.26 -21.67
N ARG A 65 -10.48 -11.34 -22.59
CA ARG A 65 -11.43 -10.68 -23.48
C ARG A 65 -12.21 -11.68 -24.34
N GLN A 66 -11.52 -12.64 -24.95
CA GLN A 66 -12.15 -13.68 -25.76
C GLN A 66 -13.18 -14.51 -24.98
N GLN A 67 -12.96 -14.73 -23.67
CA GLN A 67 -13.84 -15.56 -22.85
C GLN A 67 -15.02 -14.79 -22.26
N PHE A 68 -14.82 -13.52 -21.90
CA PHE A 68 -15.79 -12.76 -21.11
C PHE A 68 -16.43 -11.59 -21.86
N ASP A 69 -15.75 -10.97 -22.83
CA ASP A 69 -16.34 -9.87 -23.59
C ASP A 69 -17.35 -10.42 -24.61
N LEU A 70 -18.49 -9.74 -24.73
CA LEU A 70 -19.62 -10.15 -25.56
C LEU A 70 -19.62 -9.40 -26.90
N PRO A 71 -20.20 -9.97 -27.98
CA PRO A 71 -20.24 -9.32 -29.29
C PRO A 71 -21.02 -8.00 -29.34
N ASP A 72 -21.91 -7.76 -28.38
CA ASP A 72 -22.73 -6.56 -28.24
C ASP A 72 -22.01 -5.40 -27.52
N GLY A 73 -20.75 -5.59 -27.13
CA GLY A 73 -19.95 -4.63 -26.37
C GLY A 73 -20.10 -4.76 -24.84
N GLY A 74 -20.95 -5.67 -24.36
CA GLY A 74 -21.05 -6.02 -22.94
C GLY A 74 -19.90 -6.94 -22.48
N SER A 75 -19.91 -7.27 -21.18
CA SER A 75 -18.93 -8.22 -20.63
C SER A 75 -19.51 -9.04 -19.48
N ASN A 76 -19.13 -10.32 -19.44
CA ASN A 76 -19.41 -11.26 -18.36
C ASN A 76 -18.38 -11.21 -17.24
N LEU A 77 -17.49 -10.21 -17.25
CA LEU A 77 -16.54 -10.01 -16.18
C LEU A 77 -17.25 -9.79 -14.83
N PRO A 78 -16.67 -10.28 -13.72
CA PRO A 78 -17.19 -10.04 -12.38
C PRO A 78 -17.22 -8.56 -12.01
N VAL A 79 -18.11 -8.21 -11.09
CA VAL A 79 -18.13 -6.86 -10.50
C VAL A 79 -16.90 -6.66 -9.60
N LEU A 80 -16.40 -5.43 -9.54
CA LEU A 80 -15.23 -5.02 -8.76
C LEU A 80 -15.52 -3.74 -7.96
N ASP A 81 -15.22 -3.74 -6.66
CA ASP A 81 -15.19 -2.49 -5.88
C ASP A 81 -13.77 -1.95 -5.78
N VAL A 82 -13.64 -0.63 -5.88
CA VAL A 82 -12.36 0.08 -5.76
C VAL A 82 -12.39 0.94 -4.50
N PHE A 83 -11.49 0.65 -3.55
CA PHE A 83 -11.41 1.35 -2.28
C PHE A 83 -10.22 2.29 -2.25
N ILE A 84 -10.49 3.55 -1.89
CA ILE A 84 -9.49 4.58 -1.68
C ILE A 84 -9.71 5.12 -0.27
N SER A 85 -8.64 5.28 0.50
CA SER A 85 -8.69 5.89 1.84
C SER A 85 -7.80 7.11 1.90
N THR A 86 -8.30 8.19 2.49
CA THR A 86 -7.55 9.41 2.78
C THR A 86 -7.83 9.88 4.21
N VAL A 87 -6.88 10.61 4.80
CA VAL A 87 -6.92 11.03 6.20
C VAL A 87 -7.21 12.52 6.36
N ASP A 88 -6.59 13.35 5.54
CA ASP A 88 -6.62 14.80 5.72
C ASP A 88 -6.25 15.52 4.42
N PRO A 89 -7.03 16.52 3.96
CA PRO A 89 -6.79 17.21 2.68
C PRO A 89 -5.51 18.05 2.64
N VAL A 90 -4.88 18.30 3.80
CA VAL A 90 -3.65 19.09 3.93
C VAL A 90 -2.42 18.18 4.04
N GLU A 91 -2.46 17.17 4.92
CA GLU A 91 -1.32 16.24 5.07
C GLU A 91 -1.19 15.31 3.86
N GLU A 92 -2.31 14.95 3.24
CA GLU A 92 -2.40 14.24 1.97
C GLU A 92 -3.02 15.19 0.94
N PRO A 93 -2.21 15.86 0.10
CA PRO A 93 -2.70 16.90 -0.78
C PRO A 93 -3.90 16.46 -1.60
N MET A 94 -5.02 17.17 -1.47
CA MET A 94 -6.29 16.85 -2.13
C MET A 94 -6.12 16.57 -3.63
N LEU A 95 -5.24 17.31 -4.31
CA LEU A 95 -4.96 17.13 -5.74
C LEU A 95 -4.49 15.70 -6.08
N HIS A 96 -3.67 15.06 -5.24
CA HIS A 96 -3.23 13.68 -5.47
C HIS A 96 -4.41 12.72 -5.38
N THR A 97 -5.23 12.85 -4.33
CA THR A 97 -6.46 12.06 -4.14
C THR A 97 -7.38 12.17 -5.35
N MET A 98 -7.63 13.39 -5.85
CA MET A 98 -8.51 13.61 -6.99
C MET A 98 -7.92 13.06 -8.30
N ASN A 99 -6.61 13.17 -8.52
CA ASN A 99 -5.94 12.54 -9.67
C ASN A 99 -6.00 11.01 -9.64
N SER A 100 -5.82 10.41 -8.46
CA SER A 100 -5.97 8.97 -8.27
C SER A 100 -7.39 8.51 -8.60
N ILE A 101 -8.41 9.24 -8.13
CA ILE A 101 -9.82 8.96 -8.47
C ILE A 101 -10.08 9.08 -9.97
N LEU A 102 -9.61 10.16 -10.61
CA LEU A 102 -9.76 10.35 -12.06
C LEU A 102 -9.11 9.22 -12.86
N SER A 103 -7.95 8.73 -12.41
CA SER A 103 -7.27 7.59 -13.03
C SER A 103 -8.08 6.30 -12.93
N ILE A 104 -8.76 6.09 -11.79
CA ILE A 104 -9.60 4.91 -11.53
C ILE A 104 -10.86 4.95 -12.39
N LEU A 105 -11.53 6.11 -12.46
CA LEU A 105 -12.73 6.29 -13.30
C LEU A 105 -12.44 6.12 -14.81
N ALA A 106 -11.18 6.31 -15.23
CA ALA A 106 -10.72 6.17 -16.61
C ALA A 106 -10.09 4.80 -16.96
N THR A 107 -10.26 3.78 -16.11
CA THR A 107 -9.70 2.43 -16.31
C THR A 107 -10.42 1.67 -17.43
N ASP A 108 -9.71 0.81 -18.17
CA ASP A 108 -10.32 -0.07 -19.18
C ASP A 108 -10.91 -1.32 -18.53
N TYR A 109 -12.04 -1.11 -17.86
CA TYR A 109 -12.93 -2.14 -17.33
C TYR A 109 -14.37 -1.77 -17.71
N PRO A 110 -15.29 -2.76 -17.89
CA PRO A 110 -16.68 -2.44 -18.21
C PRO A 110 -17.29 -1.52 -17.15
N VAL A 111 -17.86 -0.39 -17.61
CA VAL A 111 -18.23 0.74 -16.76
C VAL A 111 -19.33 0.40 -15.75
N ASP A 112 -20.20 -0.55 -16.10
CA ASP A 112 -21.26 -1.13 -15.28
C ASP A 112 -20.79 -2.24 -14.33
N LYS A 113 -19.49 -2.56 -14.34
CA LYS A 113 -18.90 -3.66 -13.54
C LYS A 113 -17.95 -3.19 -12.47
N TYR A 114 -17.80 -1.89 -12.24
CA TYR A 114 -17.04 -1.44 -11.09
C TYR A 114 -17.58 -0.17 -10.44
N ALA A 115 -17.30 -0.06 -9.15
CA ALA A 115 -17.72 1.04 -8.30
C ALA A 115 -16.55 1.55 -7.47
N THR A 116 -16.44 2.87 -7.32
CA THR A 116 -15.34 3.53 -6.62
C THR A 116 -15.85 4.12 -5.31
N TYR A 117 -15.13 3.84 -4.23
CA TYR A 117 -15.44 4.30 -2.87
C TYR A 117 -14.26 5.11 -2.33
N LEU A 118 -14.49 6.39 -2.05
CA LEU A 118 -13.56 7.23 -1.30
C LEU A 118 -13.98 7.23 0.18
N SER A 119 -13.10 6.75 1.05
CA SER A 119 -13.25 6.89 2.50
C SER A 119 -12.42 8.07 2.98
N ASP A 120 -13.08 9.13 3.43
CA ASP A 120 -12.47 10.28 4.10
C ASP A 120 -12.50 10.09 5.62
N ASP A 121 -11.33 9.79 6.19
CA ASP A 121 -11.15 9.64 7.63
C ASP A 121 -11.10 10.98 8.37
N GLY A 122 -10.92 12.10 7.66
CA GLY A 122 -11.00 13.45 8.20
C GLY A 122 -12.42 13.99 8.32
N GLY A 123 -13.35 13.48 7.49
CA GLY A 123 -14.74 13.92 7.45
C GLY A 123 -14.89 15.40 7.07
N SER A 124 -14.03 15.89 6.18
CA SER A 124 -13.87 17.30 5.82
C SER A 124 -14.76 17.69 4.65
N LEU A 125 -15.40 18.86 4.73
CA LEU A 125 -16.14 19.42 3.60
C LEU A 125 -15.23 19.71 2.39
N LEU A 126 -13.93 19.97 2.60
CA LEU A 126 -12.97 20.18 1.50
C LEU A 126 -12.87 18.93 0.60
N HIS A 127 -12.78 17.74 1.19
CA HIS A 127 -12.73 16.50 0.41
C HIS A 127 -14.04 16.26 -0.33
N TYR A 128 -15.18 16.53 0.30
CA TYR A 128 -16.48 16.39 -0.33
C TYR A 128 -16.65 17.35 -1.53
N ASP A 129 -16.46 18.67 -1.33
CA ASP A 129 -16.57 19.66 -2.41
C ASP A 129 -15.51 19.41 -3.50
N GLY A 130 -14.30 18.97 -3.13
CA GLY A 130 -13.26 18.56 -4.09
C GLY A 130 -13.66 17.35 -4.93
N LEU A 131 -14.38 16.39 -4.34
CA LEU A 131 -14.92 15.24 -5.06
C LEU A 131 -16.06 15.63 -6.00
N VAL A 132 -16.88 16.62 -5.63
CA VAL A 132 -17.91 17.20 -6.52
C VAL A 132 -17.25 17.79 -7.77
N GLU A 133 -16.20 18.60 -7.61
CA GLU A 133 -15.44 19.17 -8.74
C GLU A 133 -14.78 18.07 -9.58
N THR A 134 -14.30 17.01 -8.94
CA THR A 134 -13.69 15.86 -9.61
C THR A 134 -14.70 15.09 -10.45
N ALA A 135 -15.92 14.88 -9.94
CA ALA A 135 -17.00 14.24 -10.69
C ALA A 135 -17.38 15.04 -11.95
N LYS A 136 -17.39 16.38 -11.86
CA LYS A 136 -17.61 17.26 -13.03
C LYS A 136 -16.49 17.13 -14.06
N PHE A 137 -15.23 17.17 -13.62
CA PHE A 137 -14.09 17.04 -14.53
C PHE A 137 -13.97 15.64 -15.13
N ALA A 138 -14.36 14.60 -14.40
CA ALA A 138 -14.38 13.21 -14.89
C ALA A 138 -15.24 13.04 -16.15
N ALA A 139 -16.34 13.80 -16.29
CA ALA A 139 -17.19 13.80 -17.47
C ALA A 139 -16.47 14.26 -18.75
N LEU A 140 -15.37 15.00 -18.63
CA LEU A 140 -14.50 15.39 -19.75
C LEU A 140 -13.29 14.45 -19.88
N TRP A 141 -12.64 14.13 -18.76
CA TRP A 141 -11.41 13.35 -18.74
C TRP A 141 -11.61 11.90 -19.19
N VAL A 142 -12.66 11.23 -18.70
CA VAL A 142 -12.89 9.80 -18.96
C VAL A 142 -13.22 9.54 -20.43
N PRO A 143 -14.13 10.29 -21.09
CA PRO A 143 -14.37 10.12 -22.52
C PRO A 143 -13.15 10.46 -23.37
N PHE A 144 -12.39 11.50 -23.03
CA PHE A 144 -11.11 11.81 -23.69
C PHE A 144 -10.13 10.63 -23.60
N CYS A 145 -10.02 10.03 -22.41
CA CYS A 145 -9.21 8.83 -22.17
C CYS A 145 -9.59 7.65 -23.06
N ARG A 146 -10.89 7.44 -23.27
CA ARG A 146 -11.43 6.39 -24.13
C ARG A 146 -11.21 6.69 -25.61
N LYS A 147 -11.47 7.93 -26.03
CA LYS A 147 -11.33 8.41 -27.42
C LYS A 147 -9.90 8.27 -27.94
N HIS A 148 -8.94 8.70 -27.13
CA HIS A 148 -7.55 8.84 -27.56
C HIS A 148 -6.61 7.78 -26.98
N HIS A 149 -7.14 6.82 -26.20
CA HIS A 149 -6.38 5.74 -25.57
C HIS A 149 -5.12 6.19 -24.83
N VAL A 150 -5.22 7.31 -24.11
CA VAL A 150 -4.08 7.96 -23.47
C VAL A 150 -3.62 7.27 -22.19
N GLU A 151 -2.31 7.20 -21.96
CA GLU A 151 -1.71 6.74 -20.70
C GLU A 151 -0.59 7.71 -20.26
N PRO A 152 -0.34 7.90 -18.94
CA PRO A 152 -1.10 7.37 -17.80
C PRO A 152 -2.51 7.94 -17.66
N ARG A 153 -3.34 7.31 -16.81
CA ARG A 153 -4.73 7.75 -16.58
C ARG A 153 -4.88 8.86 -15.54
N ALA A 154 -3.82 9.21 -14.82
CA ALA A 154 -3.80 10.39 -13.95
C ALA A 154 -3.47 11.66 -14.77
N PRO A 155 -4.34 12.69 -14.79
CA PRO A 155 -4.11 13.93 -15.53
C PRO A 155 -2.80 14.66 -15.16
N GLU A 156 -2.47 14.78 -13.86
CA GLU A 156 -1.26 15.47 -13.41
C GLU A 156 -0.01 14.80 -14.00
N SER A 157 0.08 13.48 -13.86
CA SER A 157 1.19 12.70 -14.41
C SER A 157 1.19 12.75 -15.95
N TYR A 158 0.02 12.66 -16.57
CA TYR A 158 -0.14 12.72 -18.02
C TYR A 158 0.38 14.05 -18.59
N PHE A 159 -0.10 15.20 -18.09
CA PHE A 159 0.29 16.52 -18.57
C PHE A 159 1.69 16.96 -18.08
N GLY A 160 2.23 16.34 -17.02
CA GLY A 160 3.56 16.59 -16.48
C GLY A 160 4.71 16.03 -17.33
N VAL A 161 4.47 15.06 -18.23
CA VAL A 161 5.50 14.47 -19.10
C VAL A 161 5.93 15.46 -20.19
N LYS A 162 7.18 15.97 -20.08
CA LYS A 162 7.73 17.03 -20.97
C LYS A 162 8.01 16.59 -22.41
N ILE A 163 8.30 15.32 -22.65
CA ILE A 163 8.65 14.81 -23.98
C ILE A 163 7.86 13.54 -24.22
N ARG A 164 6.97 13.58 -25.20
CA ARG A 164 6.37 12.36 -25.74
C ARG A 164 6.94 12.12 -27.13
N PRO A 165 7.42 10.91 -27.42
CA PRO A 165 7.74 10.52 -28.78
C PRO A 165 6.42 10.26 -29.51
N TYR A 166 5.71 11.33 -29.88
CA TYR A 166 4.67 11.21 -30.90
C TYR A 166 5.38 10.91 -32.22
N MET A 167 5.52 9.62 -32.54
CA MET A 167 6.11 9.14 -33.78
C MET A 167 5.08 9.33 -34.90
N GLY A 168 5.13 10.47 -35.59
CA GLY A 168 4.33 10.75 -36.79
C GLY A 168 3.45 12.00 -36.70
N ASN A 169 2.75 12.33 -37.79
CA ASN A 169 1.73 13.37 -37.80
C ASN A 169 0.54 12.91 -36.95
N LEU A 170 0.36 13.51 -35.77
CA LEU A 170 -0.86 13.33 -34.98
C LEU A 170 -2.05 13.92 -35.74
N PRO A 171 -3.25 13.31 -35.62
CA PRO A 171 -4.48 13.94 -36.10
C PRO A 171 -4.64 15.34 -35.49
N GLU A 172 -4.99 16.33 -36.31
CA GLU A 172 -5.20 17.73 -35.87
C GLU A 172 -6.25 17.81 -34.76
N GLU A 173 -7.28 16.96 -34.84
CA GLU A 173 -8.31 16.79 -33.82
C GLU A 173 -7.74 16.45 -32.43
N PHE A 174 -6.75 15.54 -32.35
CA PHE A 174 -6.13 15.20 -31.07
C PHE A 174 -5.37 16.39 -30.47
N LEU A 175 -4.70 17.21 -31.29
CA LEU A 175 -3.96 18.36 -30.81
C LEU A 175 -4.89 19.46 -30.25
N ASP A 176 -6.01 19.71 -30.91
CA ASP A 176 -7.03 20.65 -30.43
C ASP A 176 -7.69 20.13 -29.15
N ASP A 177 -8.16 18.87 -29.15
CA ASP A 177 -8.75 18.22 -27.97
C ASP A 177 -7.79 18.25 -26.77
N HIS A 178 -6.51 17.91 -27.00
CA HIS A 178 -5.48 17.92 -25.97
C HIS A 178 -5.24 19.34 -25.43
N GLY A 179 -5.17 20.35 -26.30
CA GLY A 179 -4.97 21.74 -25.90
C GLY A 179 -6.13 22.29 -25.06
N ARG A 180 -7.37 21.96 -25.44
CA ARG A 180 -8.59 22.31 -24.69
C ARG A 180 -8.63 21.63 -23.33
N LEU A 181 -8.43 20.32 -23.29
CA LEU A 181 -8.51 19.56 -22.05
C LEU A 181 -7.42 19.94 -21.04
N ARG A 182 -6.23 20.31 -21.54
CA ARG A 182 -5.17 20.84 -20.67
C ARG A 182 -5.61 22.13 -19.97
N ARG A 183 -6.32 23.04 -20.66
CA ARG A 183 -6.85 24.27 -20.04
C ARG A 183 -7.91 23.94 -18.99
N GLU A 184 -8.86 23.07 -19.33
CA GLU A 184 -9.88 22.58 -18.39
C GLU A 184 -9.27 21.96 -17.13
N TYR A 185 -8.16 21.24 -17.28
CA TYR A 185 -7.43 20.66 -16.15
C TYR A 185 -6.76 21.71 -15.25
N GLU A 186 -6.12 22.74 -15.82
CA GLU A 186 -5.55 23.84 -15.03
C GLU A 186 -6.63 24.66 -14.32
N GLU A 187 -7.79 24.85 -14.97
CA GLU A 187 -8.96 25.47 -14.34
C GLU A 187 -9.52 24.61 -13.20
N PHE A 188 -9.58 23.29 -13.40
CA PHE A 188 -9.94 22.34 -12.35
C PHE A 188 -9.01 22.43 -11.14
N LYS A 189 -7.69 22.49 -11.35
CA LYS A 189 -6.71 22.71 -10.26
C LYS A 189 -6.98 24.02 -9.52
N THR A 190 -7.23 25.09 -10.27
CA THR A 190 -7.55 26.41 -9.69
C THR A 190 -8.84 26.36 -8.87
N ARG A 191 -9.88 25.63 -9.33
CA ARG A 191 -11.13 25.43 -8.57
C ARG A 191 -10.90 24.66 -7.28
N LEU A 192 -10.09 23.60 -7.32
CA LEU A 192 -9.70 22.84 -6.14
C LEU A 192 -8.96 23.71 -5.11
N ASP A 193 -7.97 24.48 -5.54
CA ASP A 193 -7.22 25.38 -4.66
C ASP A 193 -8.12 26.48 -4.06
N ALA A 194 -9.08 26.98 -4.84
CA ALA A 194 -10.02 28.00 -4.37
C ALA A 194 -10.92 27.51 -3.23
N LEU A 195 -11.20 26.20 -3.11
CA LEU A 195 -12.05 25.65 -2.04
C LEU A 195 -11.51 25.96 -0.64
N PHE A 196 -10.18 25.97 -0.47
CA PHE A 196 -9.53 26.33 0.80
C PHE A 196 -9.85 27.76 1.26
N THR A 197 -10.27 28.64 0.34
CA THR A 197 -10.65 30.03 0.63
C THR A 197 -12.18 30.21 0.61
N LEU A 198 -12.86 29.60 -0.35
CA LEU A 198 -14.30 29.76 -0.56
C LEU A 198 -15.13 29.15 0.58
N ILE A 199 -14.76 27.98 1.09
CA ILE A 199 -15.51 27.31 2.16
C ILE A 199 -15.51 28.12 3.46
N PRO A 200 -14.35 28.63 3.95
CA PRO A 200 -14.32 29.55 5.08
C PRO A 200 -15.15 30.82 4.85
N GLN A 201 -15.00 31.48 3.69
CA GLN A 201 -15.76 32.70 3.37
C GLN A 201 -17.27 32.49 3.34
N ARG A 202 -17.72 31.39 2.71
CA ARG A 202 -19.14 30.98 2.69
C ARG A 202 -19.66 30.74 4.11
N SER A 203 -18.86 30.05 4.93
CA SER A 203 -19.23 29.71 6.30
C SER A 203 -19.29 30.94 7.20
N GLU A 204 -18.40 31.93 7.01
CA GLU A 204 -18.47 33.21 7.70
C GLU A 204 -19.70 34.04 7.29
N ALA A 205 -20.05 34.04 6.00
CA ALA A 205 -21.22 34.76 5.50
C ALA A 205 -22.51 34.23 6.13
N HIS A 206 -22.73 32.92 6.11
CA HIS A 206 -23.88 32.27 6.74
C HIS A 206 -23.81 32.37 8.27
N GLY A 207 -22.62 32.26 8.86
CA GLY A 207 -22.43 32.41 10.30
C GLY A 207 -22.80 33.81 10.82
N ARG A 208 -22.64 34.89 10.03
CA ARG A 208 -23.11 36.24 10.40
C ARG A 208 -24.63 36.36 10.39
N GLU A 209 -25.30 35.60 9.53
CA GLU A 209 -26.76 35.54 9.49
C GLU A 209 -27.30 34.71 10.67
N ASP A 210 -26.68 33.56 10.96
CA ASP A 210 -27.07 32.64 12.02
C ASP A 210 -26.68 33.13 13.45
N ALA A 211 -25.63 33.94 13.57
CA ALA A 211 -25.24 34.59 14.83
C ALA A 211 -26.30 35.58 15.35
N LYS A 212 -27.22 36.05 14.49
CA LYS A 212 -28.41 36.82 14.94
C LYS A 212 -29.43 35.93 15.67
N GLY A 213 -29.36 34.61 15.51
CA GLY A 213 -30.18 33.59 16.15
C GLY A 213 -29.48 32.77 17.25
N GLY A 214 -28.20 33.04 17.56
CA GLY A 214 -27.45 32.35 18.61
C GLY A 214 -26.71 31.07 18.20
N GLY A 215 -26.57 30.80 16.89
CA GLY A 215 -25.84 29.64 16.36
C GLY A 215 -24.32 29.74 16.51
N GLY A 216 -23.65 28.59 16.69
CA GLY A 216 -22.18 28.48 16.68
C GLY A 216 -21.58 28.67 15.28
N LYS A 217 -20.24 28.72 15.18
CA LYS A 217 -19.53 28.85 13.90
C LYS A 217 -19.51 27.54 13.10
N ALA A 218 -20.65 27.20 12.48
CA ALA A 218 -20.79 26.02 11.65
C ALA A 218 -20.02 26.13 10.32
N THR A 219 -19.64 24.98 9.77
CA THR A 219 -19.16 24.89 8.37
C THR A 219 -20.35 24.66 7.46
N TRP A 220 -20.51 25.50 6.44
CA TRP A 220 -21.69 25.51 5.59
C TRP A 220 -21.43 24.93 4.21
N MET A 221 -22.37 24.13 3.73
CA MET A 221 -22.43 23.60 2.37
C MET A 221 -22.93 24.65 1.37
N ALA A 222 -22.79 24.37 0.08
CA ALA A 222 -23.22 25.28 -0.99
C ALA A 222 -24.75 25.47 -1.04
N ASP A 223 -25.51 24.49 -0.56
CA ASP A 223 -26.98 24.50 -0.50
C ASP A 223 -27.55 25.23 0.73
N GLY A 224 -26.68 25.79 1.58
CA GLY A 224 -27.07 26.49 2.80
C GLY A 224 -27.39 25.55 3.96
N THR A 225 -27.02 24.27 3.90
CA THR A 225 -27.08 23.35 5.05
C THR A 225 -25.76 23.30 5.82
N GLN A 226 -25.82 22.87 7.08
CA GLN A 226 -24.61 22.67 7.90
C GLN A 226 -23.96 21.33 7.57
N TRP A 227 -22.64 21.30 7.45
CA TRP A 227 -21.90 20.08 7.20
C TRP A 227 -21.98 19.13 8.41
N PRO A 228 -22.44 17.87 8.25
CA PRO A 228 -22.56 16.93 9.36
C PRO A 228 -21.21 16.39 9.88
N GLY A 229 -20.12 16.59 9.14
CA GLY A 229 -18.79 16.10 9.49
C GLY A 229 -17.97 17.05 10.35
N THR A 230 -16.66 17.02 10.16
CA THR A 230 -15.70 17.89 10.83
C THR A 230 -15.82 19.33 10.33
N TRP A 231 -15.97 20.28 11.25
CA TRP A 231 -15.97 21.70 10.93
C TRP A 231 -14.56 22.30 10.89
N THR A 232 -14.38 23.34 10.08
CA THR A 232 -13.11 24.09 9.97
C THR A 232 -12.69 24.66 11.32
N GLU A 233 -13.64 25.24 12.07
CA GLU A 233 -13.47 25.56 13.48
C GLU A 233 -14.17 24.46 14.30
N PRO A 234 -13.42 23.61 15.04
CA PRO A 234 -13.99 22.49 15.77
C PRO A 234 -15.04 22.93 16.80
N ALA A 235 -16.18 22.23 16.84
CA ALA A 235 -17.24 22.41 17.83
C ALA A 235 -17.64 21.06 18.46
N GLU A 236 -18.49 21.10 19.49
CA GLU A 236 -19.06 19.89 20.10
C GLU A 236 -19.85 19.10 19.06
N GLY A 237 -19.53 17.81 18.88
CA GLY A 237 -20.15 16.94 17.87
C GLY A 237 -19.68 17.17 16.42
N HIS A 238 -18.77 18.13 16.17
CA HIS A 238 -18.27 18.50 14.84
C HIS A 238 -16.76 18.77 14.85
N ARG A 239 -15.96 17.79 15.25
CA ARG A 239 -14.49 17.88 15.28
C ARG A 239 -13.85 16.60 14.76
N LYS A 240 -12.57 16.65 14.43
CA LYS A 240 -11.80 15.45 14.03
C LYS A 240 -11.91 14.40 15.14
N GLY A 241 -12.56 13.27 14.85
CA GLY A 241 -12.82 12.21 15.82
C GLY A 241 -14.18 12.27 16.55
N ASP A 242 -15.05 13.21 16.21
CA ASP A 242 -16.40 13.35 16.77
C ASP A 242 -17.35 13.96 15.73
N HIS A 243 -17.97 13.09 14.93
CA HIS A 243 -18.98 13.43 13.93
C HIS A 243 -19.77 12.17 13.52
N ALA A 244 -20.97 12.37 12.96
CA ALA A 244 -21.77 11.26 12.44
C ALA A 244 -21.15 10.66 11.16
N GLY A 245 -21.58 9.45 10.81
CA GLY A 245 -21.26 8.85 9.52
C GLY A 245 -21.94 9.58 8.36
N ILE A 246 -21.26 9.70 7.24
CA ILE A 246 -21.70 10.42 6.04
C ILE A 246 -21.53 9.49 4.85
N ILE A 247 -22.57 9.37 4.04
CA ILE A 247 -22.51 8.65 2.77
C ILE A 247 -23.21 9.46 1.69
N GLN A 248 -22.54 9.62 0.54
CA GLN A 248 -23.07 10.37 -0.60
C GLN A 248 -22.69 9.66 -1.91
N VAL A 249 -23.66 9.44 -2.78
CA VAL A 249 -23.42 8.89 -4.12
C VAL A 249 -23.22 10.05 -5.08
N MET A 250 -21.97 10.27 -5.50
CA MET A 250 -21.56 11.39 -6.34
C MET A 250 -21.86 11.14 -7.82
N LEU A 251 -21.63 9.89 -8.25
CA LEU A 251 -21.98 9.39 -9.57
C LEU A 251 -22.79 8.12 -9.36
N SER A 252 -24.02 8.09 -9.87
CA SER A 252 -24.91 6.95 -9.77
C SER A 252 -24.42 5.77 -10.61
N GLN A 253 -24.97 4.58 -10.37
CA GLN A 253 -24.67 3.43 -11.19
C GLN A 253 -25.05 3.69 -12.65
N PRO A 254 -24.14 3.42 -13.60
CA PRO A 254 -24.41 3.61 -15.02
C PRO A 254 -25.37 2.53 -15.53
N SER A 255 -26.13 2.85 -16.59
CA SER A 255 -26.95 1.85 -17.31
C SER A 255 -26.07 0.74 -17.88
N SER A 256 -26.64 -0.43 -18.20
CA SER A 256 -25.91 -1.50 -18.90
C SER A 256 -25.59 -1.14 -20.35
N GLU A 257 -26.47 -0.39 -21.01
CA GLU A 257 -26.29 0.03 -22.41
C GLU A 257 -25.35 1.23 -22.52
N PRO A 258 -24.42 1.23 -23.51
CA PRO A 258 -23.56 2.37 -23.81
C PRO A 258 -24.34 3.66 -24.09
N GLN A 259 -23.87 4.79 -23.57
CA GLN A 259 -24.45 6.11 -23.85
C GLN A 259 -23.41 6.94 -24.58
N LEU A 260 -23.69 7.29 -25.84
CA LEU A 260 -22.78 8.11 -26.64
C LEU A 260 -22.92 9.58 -26.25
N GLY A 261 -21.81 10.31 -26.30
CA GLY A 261 -21.77 11.74 -25.99
C GLY A 261 -22.40 12.62 -27.07
N GLU A 262 -22.33 13.93 -26.84
CA GLU A 262 -22.76 14.93 -27.80
C GLU A 262 -21.61 15.39 -28.70
N PRO A 263 -21.91 15.92 -29.92
CA PRO A 263 -20.92 16.60 -30.74
C PRO A 263 -20.43 17.89 -30.05
N ALA A 264 -19.26 18.37 -30.45
CA ALA A 264 -18.72 19.62 -29.93
C ALA A 264 -19.69 20.79 -30.20
N SER A 265 -20.04 21.53 -29.15
CA SER A 265 -20.89 22.73 -29.22
C SER A 265 -20.27 23.86 -28.38
N SER A 266 -20.55 25.12 -28.73
CA SER A 266 -19.99 26.27 -28.00
C SER A 266 -20.51 26.38 -26.55
N ASP A 267 -21.68 25.79 -26.26
CA ASP A 267 -22.44 26.08 -25.05
C ASP A 267 -22.48 24.92 -24.04
N HIS A 268 -22.28 23.66 -24.47
CA HIS A 268 -22.51 22.48 -23.61
C HIS A 268 -21.43 21.39 -23.61
N SER A 269 -20.67 21.19 -24.70
CA SER A 269 -19.56 20.22 -24.73
C SER A 269 -18.35 20.78 -25.49
N PRO A 270 -17.21 21.04 -24.82
CA PRO A 270 -16.03 21.64 -25.46
C PRO A 270 -15.33 20.68 -26.44
N LEU A 271 -15.68 19.39 -26.43
CA LEU A 271 -15.05 18.29 -27.16
C LEU A 271 -16.13 17.43 -27.86
N ASP A 272 -15.79 16.82 -28.99
CA ASP A 272 -16.68 15.88 -29.68
C ASP A 272 -16.55 14.47 -29.09
N PHE A 273 -17.63 14.02 -28.45
CA PHE A 273 -17.77 12.68 -27.87
C PHE A 273 -18.89 11.86 -28.51
N SER A 274 -19.37 12.25 -29.68
CA SER A 274 -20.49 11.59 -30.39
C SER A 274 -20.28 10.10 -30.70
N ALA A 275 -19.02 9.64 -30.76
CA ALA A 275 -18.64 8.25 -31.01
C ALA A 275 -18.09 7.53 -29.76
N VAL A 276 -18.18 8.14 -28.58
CA VAL A 276 -17.54 7.66 -27.36
C VAL A 276 -18.58 7.42 -26.27
N ASP A 277 -18.48 6.30 -25.57
CA ASP A 277 -19.28 6.05 -24.38
C ASP A 277 -18.88 7.04 -23.28
N VAL A 278 -19.83 7.86 -22.83
CA VAL A 278 -19.62 8.91 -21.81
C VAL A 278 -20.00 8.48 -20.40
N ARG A 279 -20.51 7.25 -20.23
CA ARG A 279 -20.90 6.74 -18.90
C ARG A 279 -19.71 6.76 -17.94
N LEU A 280 -19.99 7.10 -16.68
CA LEU A 280 -19.00 7.05 -15.60
C LEU A 280 -19.33 5.91 -14.64
N PRO A 281 -18.32 5.25 -14.06
CA PRO A 281 -18.52 4.28 -12.98
C PRO A 281 -19.13 4.95 -11.75
N MET A 282 -19.80 4.16 -10.91
CA MET A 282 -20.34 4.66 -9.65
C MET A 282 -19.22 5.24 -8.77
N LEU A 283 -19.47 6.38 -8.14
CA LEU A 283 -18.53 7.03 -7.22
C LEU A 283 -19.26 7.38 -5.92
N VAL A 284 -18.75 6.86 -4.80
CA VAL A 284 -19.37 7.00 -3.48
C VAL A 284 -18.37 7.65 -2.52
N TYR A 285 -18.79 8.73 -1.89
CA TYR A 285 -18.12 9.34 -0.75
C TYR A 285 -18.60 8.67 0.53
N VAL A 286 -17.66 8.27 1.37
CA VAL A 286 -17.92 7.65 2.68
C VAL A 286 -17.06 8.36 3.72
N SER A 287 -17.66 8.76 4.83
CA SER A 287 -16.94 9.11 6.05
C SER A 287 -17.61 8.35 7.19
N ARG A 288 -16.84 7.54 7.90
CA ARG A 288 -17.37 6.71 8.99
C ARG A 288 -17.73 7.55 10.21
N GLU A 289 -18.61 7.03 11.05
CA GLU A 289 -18.87 7.69 12.33
C GLU A 289 -17.61 7.65 13.21
N LYS A 290 -17.34 8.77 13.87
CA LYS A 290 -16.32 8.85 14.91
C LYS A 290 -16.90 9.48 16.16
N ARG A 291 -16.57 8.90 17.31
CA ARG A 291 -16.94 9.41 18.64
C ARG A 291 -15.73 9.40 19.57
N PRO A 292 -15.61 10.38 20.48
CA PRO A 292 -14.57 10.37 21.51
C PRO A 292 -14.66 9.11 22.37
N GLY A 293 -13.50 8.53 22.69
CA GLY A 293 -13.42 7.33 23.53
C GLY A 293 -13.46 5.99 22.76
N TYR A 294 -13.73 6.02 21.45
CA TYR A 294 -13.56 4.86 20.57
C TYR A 294 -12.21 4.91 19.87
N ASP A 295 -11.54 3.76 19.73
CA ASP A 295 -10.39 3.61 18.83
C ASP A 295 -10.89 3.25 17.42
N HIS A 296 -10.60 4.12 16.45
CA HIS A 296 -11.06 3.96 15.08
C HIS A 296 -10.09 3.15 14.21
N GLN A 297 -8.97 2.61 14.73
CA GLN A 297 -8.14 1.65 13.98
C GLN A 297 -7.57 2.18 12.64
N LYS A 298 -7.43 3.51 12.51
CA LYS A 298 -6.83 4.21 11.36
C LYS A 298 -7.34 3.65 10.01
N LYS A 299 -6.43 3.28 9.10
CA LYS A 299 -6.74 2.77 7.77
C LYS A 299 -7.47 1.42 7.78
N ALA A 300 -7.10 0.51 8.69
CA ALA A 300 -7.77 -0.80 8.78
C ALA A 300 -9.28 -0.64 9.05
N GLY A 301 -9.64 0.22 10.00
CA GLY A 301 -11.05 0.48 10.30
C GLY A 301 -11.78 1.18 9.15
N ALA A 302 -11.11 2.07 8.40
CA ALA A 302 -11.70 2.73 7.24
C ALA A 302 -12.03 1.72 6.13
N LEU A 303 -11.09 0.82 5.82
CA LEU A 303 -11.29 -0.26 4.85
C LEU A 303 -12.37 -1.25 5.29
N ASN A 304 -12.48 -1.56 6.59
CA ASN A 304 -13.51 -2.43 7.13
C ASN A 304 -14.91 -1.82 7.05
N VAL A 305 -15.05 -0.51 7.31
CA VAL A 305 -16.31 0.21 7.09
C VAL A 305 -16.69 0.19 5.60
N GLN A 306 -15.74 0.47 4.70
CA GLN A 306 -15.97 0.37 3.25
C GLN A 306 -16.39 -1.05 2.83
N LEU A 307 -15.80 -2.09 3.43
CA LEU A 307 -16.16 -3.48 3.16
C LEU A 307 -17.63 -3.78 3.50
N ARG A 308 -18.16 -3.19 4.58
CA ARG A 308 -19.58 -3.30 4.97
C ARG A 308 -20.50 -2.47 4.07
N VAL A 309 -20.15 -1.20 3.88
CA VAL A 309 -20.93 -0.26 3.06
C VAL A 309 -21.08 -0.75 1.62
N SER A 310 -19.98 -1.16 1.00
CA SER A 310 -19.99 -1.70 -0.36
C SER A 310 -20.80 -2.98 -0.50
N ALA A 311 -20.89 -3.82 0.55
CA ALA A 311 -21.71 -5.03 0.52
C ALA A 311 -23.21 -4.73 0.40
N LEU A 312 -23.66 -3.58 0.92
CA LEU A 312 -25.04 -3.12 0.80
C LEU A 312 -25.30 -2.35 -0.50
N LEU A 313 -24.26 -1.84 -1.17
CA LEU A 313 -24.37 -1.00 -2.36
C LEU A 313 -24.14 -1.76 -3.67
N SER A 314 -22.97 -2.39 -3.84
CA SER A 314 -22.59 -3.08 -5.09
C SER A 314 -22.41 -4.58 -4.89
N ASN A 315 -22.04 -4.98 -3.67
CA ASN A 315 -21.73 -6.34 -3.25
C ASN A 315 -20.77 -7.08 -4.19
N ALA A 316 -19.72 -6.40 -4.67
CA ALA A 316 -18.80 -6.96 -5.65
C ALA A 316 -18.00 -8.14 -5.09
N PRO A 317 -17.84 -9.28 -5.79
CA PRO A 317 -17.05 -10.41 -5.30
C PRO A 317 -15.55 -10.11 -5.15
N PHE A 318 -15.06 -9.06 -5.82
CA PHE A 318 -13.67 -8.62 -5.77
C PHE A 318 -13.57 -7.17 -5.34
N ILE A 319 -12.47 -6.83 -4.67
CA ILE A 319 -12.21 -5.50 -4.12
C ILE A 319 -10.75 -5.17 -4.41
N ILE A 320 -10.44 -4.01 -4.98
CA ILE A 320 -9.06 -3.53 -5.11
C ILE A 320 -8.88 -2.26 -4.29
N ASN A 321 -7.80 -2.18 -3.51
CA ASN A 321 -7.56 -1.05 -2.62
C ASN A 321 -6.36 -0.20 -3.08
N PHE A 322 -6.44 1.10 -2.80
CA PHE A 322 -5.43 2.11 -3.13
C PHE A 322 -5.16 3.03 -1.95
N ASP A 323 -3.90 3.44 -1.83
CA ASP A 323 -3.54 4.68 -1.15
C ASP A 323 -3.94 5.88 -2.00
N CYS A 324 -4.29 7.01 -1.38
CA CYS A 324 -4.78 8.20 -2.07
C CYS A 324 -3.77 8.82 -3.05
N ASP A 325 -2.49 8.50 -2.90
CA ASP A 325 -1.39 9.00 -3.70
C ASP A 325 -0.90 8.00 -4.77
N HIS A 326 -1.60 6.87 -4.94
CA HIS A 326 -1.35 5.90 -5.98
C HIS A 326 -2.45 5.94 -7.04
N TYR A 327 -2.03 6.00 -8.30
CA TYR A 327 -2.91 6.12 -9.45
C TYR A 327 -2.68 4.99 -10.47
N ILE A 328 -3.64 4.84 -11.38
CA ILE A 328 -3.58 3.87 -12.47
C ILE A 328 -2.74 4.40 -13.61
N ASN A 329 -1.57 3.79 -13.78
CA ASN A 329 -0.64 4.10 -14.85
C ASN A 329 -0.99 3.31 -16.12
N ASN A 330 -1.24 2.00 -16.00
CA ASN A 330 -1.69 1.15 -17.09
C ASN A 330 -3.17 0.79 -16.92
N SER A 331 -3.99 1.17 -17.90
CA SER A 331 -5.45 0.99 -17.84
C SER A 331 -5.93 -0.46 -17.87
N GLN A 332 -5.07 -1.41 -18.20
CA GLN A 332 -5.40 -2.83 -18.20
C GLN A 332 -5.25 -3.49 -16.81
N ALA A 333 -4.84 -2.76 -15.77
CA ALA A 333 -4.51 -3.32 -14.46
C ALA A 333 -5.64 -4.18 -13.86
N PHE A 334 -6.90 -3.75 -13.96
CA PHE A 334 -8.03 -4.52 -13.43
C PHE A 334 -8.23 -5.84 -14.20
N ARG A 335 -8.16 -5.81 -15.53
CA ARG A 335 -8.23 -7.02 -16.37
C ARG A 335 -7.05 -7.96 -16.12
N ALA A 336 -5.85 -7.41 -15.90
CA ALA A 336 -4.67 -8.19 -15.57
C ALA A 336 -4.83 -8.97 -14.27
N ALA A 337 -5.33 -8.33 -13.21
CA ALA A 337 -5.62 -9.02 -11.95
C ALA A 337 -6.72 -10.09 -12.11
N MET A 338 -7.78 -9.77 -12.88
CA MET A 338 -8.86 -10.71 -13.15
C MET A 338 -8.40 -11.97 -13.89
N CYS A 339 -7.34 -11.89 -14.71
CA CYS A 339 -6.75 -13.08 -15.34
C CYS A 339 -6.33 -14.13 -14.31
N PHE A 340 -5.81 -13.71 -13.15
CA PHE A 340 -5.38 -14.62 -12.09
C PHE A 340 -6.53 -15.06 -11.20
N MET A 341 -7.45 -14.13 -10.88
CA MET A 341 -8.62 -14.43 -10.05
C MET A 341 -9.59 -15.43 -10.71
N MET A 342 -9.70 -15.37 -12.05
CA MET A 342 -10.61 -16.19 -12.84
C MET A 342 -9.93 -17.38 -13.53
N ASP A 343 -8.66 -17.67 -13.20
CA ASP A 343 -7.97 -18.83 -13.76
C ASP A 343 -8.63 -20.13 -13.29
N ARG A 344 -9.17 -20.91 -14.24
CA ARG A 344 -9.88 -22.17 -13.96
C ARG A 344 -9.02 -23.25 -13.29
N ARG A 345 -7.69 -23.09 -13.29
CA ARG A 345 -6.77 -24.08 -12.70
C ARG A 345 -6.65 -23.95 -11.19
N ASP A 346 -6.55 -22.72 -10.69
CA ASP A 346 -6.29 -22.45 -9.26
C ASP A 346 -6.76 -21.06 -8.76
N GLY A 347 -7.42 -20.26 -9.61
CA GLY A 347 -7.85 -18.89 -9.28
C GLY A 347 -8.82 -18.83 -8.09
N ASP A 348 -9.60 -19.88 -7.88
CA ASP A 348 -10.51 -20.02 -6.75
C ASP A 348 -9.79 -20.12 -5.39
N ASN A 349 -8.52 -20.53 -5.36
CA ASN A 349 -7.69 -20.56 -4.16
C ASN A 349 -6.85 -19.28 -3.98
N VAL A 350 -6.97 -18.31 -4.89
CA VAL A 350 -6.32 -17.00 -4.79
C VAL A 350 -7.18 -16.06 -3.96
N ALA A 351 -6.64 -15.62 -2.82
CA ALA A 351 -7.26 -14.61 -1.97
C ALA A 351 -6.98 -13.20 -2.49
N PHE A 352 -5.78 -12.93 -3.00
CA PHE A 352 -5.44 -11.63 -3.55
C PHE A 352 -4.35 -11.66 -4.63
N VAL A 353 -4.38 -10.66 -5.50
CA VAL A 353 -3.34 -10.37 -6.50
C VAL A 353 -2.68 -9.05 -6.11
N GLN A 354 -1.37 -9.08 -5.86
CA GLN A 354 -0.56 -7.92 -5.48
C GLN A 354 0.23 -7.42 -6.70
N PHE A 355 0.21 -6.11 -6.92
CA PHE A 355 1.06 -5.43 -7.89
C PHE A 355 2.29 -4.80 -7.21
N PRO A 356 3.42 -4.61 -7.92
CA PRO A 356 4.52 -3.78 -7.43
C PRO A 356 4.07 -2.35 -7.17
N GLN A 357 4.55 -1.74 -6.08
CA GLN A 357 4.48 -0.29 -5.92
C GLN A 357 5.64 0.33 -6.69
N ARG A 358 5.32 1.23 -7.62
CA ARG A 358 6.30 2.06 -8.32
C ARG A 358 6.06 3.52 -7.95
N PHE A 359 7.13 4.31 -7.96
CA PHE A 359 7.07 5.70 -7.55
C PHE A 359 7.62 6.61 -8.64
N ASP A 360 6.95 7.74 -8.84
CA ASP A 360 7.44 8.83 -9.65
C ASP A 360 8.39 9.71 -8.83
N ASP A 361 9.13 10.57 -9.53
CA ASP A 361 9.95 11.65 -8.95
C ASP A 361 11.01 11.23 -7.94
N VAL A 362 11.47 9.99 -8.05
CA VAL A 362 12.67 9.53 -7.36
C VAL A 362 13.92 10.08 -8.06
N ASP A 363 14.91 10.51 -7.28
CA ASP A 363 16.23 10.89 -7.78
C ASP A 363 16.81 9.81 -8.73
N PRO A 364 17.46 10.19 -9.86
CA PRO A 364 18.04 9.23 -10.79
C PRO A 364 19.01 8.21 -10.18
N THR A 365 19.64 8.53 -9.04
CA THR A 365 20.54 7.60 -8.34
C THR A 365 19.89 6.82 -7.21
N ASP A 366 18.60 7.02 -6.98
CA ASP A 366 17.79 6.53 -5.87
C ASP A 366 18.54 6.50 -4.53
N ARG A 367 19.08 7.65 -4.11
CA ARG A 367 19.91 7.77 -2.90
C ARG A 367 19.21 7.23 -1.64
N TYR A 368 17.89 7.34 -1.56
CA TYR A 368 17.08 6.92 -0.41
C TYR A 368 16.46 5.53 -0.57
N ALA A 369 16.82 4.80 -1.64
CA ALA A 369 16.28 3.48 -1.97
C ALA A 369 14.74 3.46 -1.88
N ASN A 370 14.10 4.49 -2.43
CA ASN A 370 12.66 4.67 -2.41
C ASN A 370 11.95 3.65 -3.31
N HIS A 371 12.54 3.24 -4.44
CA HIS A 371 11.94 2.24 -5.30
C HIS A 371 11.88 0.84 -4.65
N ASN A 372 12.75 0.57 -3.67
CA ASN A 372 12.81 -0.71 -2.96
C ASN A 372 12.83 -1.94 -3.92
N ARG A 373 13.61 -1.84 -5.01
CA ARG A 373 13.62 -2.81 -6.12
C ARG A 373 13.99 -4.23 -5.68
N MET A 374 14.93 -4.40 -4.75
CA MET A 374 15.30 -5.73 -4.21
C MET A 374 14.10 -6.45 -3.55
N PHE A 375 13.20 -5.70 -2.93
CA PHE A 375 12.00 -6.28 -2.32
C PHE A 375 10.95 -6.65 -3.37
N PHE A 376 10.59 -5.71 -4.25
CA PHE A 376 9.54 -5.93 -5.25
C PHE A 376 9.96 -6.86 -6.39
N ASP A 377 11.20 -6.78 -6.85
CA ASP A 377 11.62 -7.45 -8.09
C ASP A 377 12.44 -8.73 -7.82
N ALA A 378 12.88 -8.99 -6.57
CA ALA A 378 13.51 -10.24 -6.21
C ALA A 378 12.73 -11.01 -5.13
N THR A 379 12.48 -10.37 -3.98
CA THR A 379 11.88 -11.05 -2.82
C THR A 379 10.44 -11.48 -3.10
N MET A 380 9.62 -10.60 -3.69
CA MET A 380 8.23 -10.94 -4.05
C MET A 380 8.14 -12.04 -5.10
N LEU A 381 9.04 -12.05 -6.09
CA LEU A 381 9.10 -13.15 -7.08
C LEU A 381 9.44 -14.49 -6.42
N GLY A 382 10.34 -14.49 -5.43
CA GLY A 382 10.63 -15.68 -4.62
C GLY A 382 9.40 -16.21 -3.89
N MET A 383 8.68 -15.33 -3.18
CA MET A 383 7.44 -15.69 -2.47
C MET A 383 6.33 -16.15 -3.42
N ASN A 384 6.23 -15.55 -4.61
CA ASN A 384 5.26 -15.90 -5.63
C ASN A 384 5.39 -17.35 -6.10
N GLY A 385 6.62 -17.89 -6.14
CA GLY A 385 6.87 -19.30 -6.49
C GLY A 385 6.59 -20.30 -5.37
N ILE A 386 6.09 -19.85 -4.22
CA ILE A 386 5.76 -20.67 -3.06
C ILE A 386 4.23 -20.65 -2.85
N GLN A 387 3.75 -19.72 -2.02
CA GLN A 387 2.34 -19.55 -1.67
C GLN A 387 1.79 -18.20 -2.15
N GLY A 388 2.67 -17.26 -2.50
CA GLY A 388 2.30 -15.94 -3.01
C GLY A 388 3.00 -14.78 -2.27
N PRO A 389 3.00 -13.58 -2.87
CA PRO A 389 3.53 -12.36 -2.25
C PRO A 389 2.73 -11.94 -1.01
N SER A 390 3.34 -11.20 -0.08
CA SER A 390 2.61 -10.56 1.00
C SER A 390 1.82 -9.35 0.50
N TYR A 391 0.73 -9.02 1.18
CA TYR A 391 0.01 -7.76 0.96
C TYR A 391 0.83 -6.57 1.52
N VAL A 392 0.97 -5.51 0.74
CA VAL A 392 1.82 -4.32 1.07
C VAL A 392 1.04 -3.00 1.13
N GLY A 393 -0.28 -3.05 1.25
CA GLY A 393 -1.10 -1.89 1.62
C GLY A 393 -1.82 -1.17 0.49
N THR A 394 -1.44 -1.34 -0.77
CA THR A 394 -2.05 -0.68 -1.94
C THR A 394 -1.85 -1.54 -3.20
N GLY A 395 -2.67 -1.30 -4.23
CA GLY A 395 -2.61 -2.00 -5.51
C GLY A 395 -2.82 -3.50 -5.37
N SER A 396 -3.78 -3.91 -4.53
CA SER A 396 -4.09 -5.32 -4.27
C SER A 396 -5.55 -5.63 -4.50
N MET A 397 -5.83 -6.54 -5.43
CA MET A 397 -7.18 -7.04 -5.67
C MET A 397 -7.42 -8.25 -4.77
N PHE A 398 -8.38 -8.16 -3.86
CA PHE A 398 -8.83 -9.19 -2.95
C PHE A 398 -10.11 -9.86 -3.45
N ARG A 399 -10.26 -11.13 -3.09
CA ARG A 399 -11.52 -11.85 -3.09
C ARG A 399 -12.27 -11.50 -1.79
N ARG A 400 -13.48 -10.96 -1.91
CA ARG A 400 -14.30 -10.46 -0.78
C ARG A 400 -14.50 -11.52 0.32
N VAL A 401 -14.80 -12.76 -0.05
CA VAL A 401 -14.99 -13.84 0.93
C VAL A 401 -13.76 -14.22 1.72
N ALA A 402 -12.56 -14.01 1.17
CA ALA A 402 -11.32 -14.23 1.90
C ALA A 402 -11.20 -13.21 3.04
N LEU A 403 -11.59 -11.96 2.79
CA LEU A 403 -11.64 -10.91 3.81
C LEU A 403 -12.69 -11.23 4.90
N TYR A 404 -13.83 -11.84 4.56
CA TYR A 404 -14.80 -12.33 5.53
C TYR A 404 -14.35 -13.53 6.38
N GLY A 405 -13.11 -13.98 6.20
CA GLY A 405 -12.50 -15.06 6.97
C GLY A 405 -13.00 -16.44 6.55
N ALA A 406 -13.54 -16.59 5.34
CA ALA A 406 -13.89 -17.89 4.81
C ALA A 406 -12.62 -18.66 4.40
N ASP A 407 -12.61 -19.98 4.62
CA ASP A 407 -11.53 -20.85 4.15
C ASP A 407 -11.53 -20.98 2.61
N PRO A 408 -10.36 -21.16 1.97
CA PRO A 408 -10.29 -21.39 0.53
C PRO A 408 -11.02 -22.68 0.13
N PRO A 409 -11.53 -22.79 -1.12
CA PRO A 409 -12.28 -23.97 -1.57
C PRO A 409 -11.55 -25.29 -1.33
N ARG A 410 -10.23 -25.35 -1.53
CA ARG A 410 -9.43 -26.55 -1.26
C ARG A 410 -9.53 -27.08 0.19
N TRP A 411 -9.78 -26.19 1.15
CA TRP A 411 -9.86 -26.53 2.58
C TRP A 411 -11.29 -26.43 3.13
N ARG A 412 -12.26 -26.10 2.27
CA ARG A 412 -13.68 -26.00 2.62
C ARG A 412 -14.39 -27.29 2.17
N PRO A 413 -15.14 -27.98 3.05
CA PRO A 413 -16.01 -29.06 2.63
C PRO A 413 -17.15 -28.54 1.73
N ASP A 414 -17.57 -29.32 0.74
CA ASP A 414 -18.59 -28.91 -0.26
C ASP A 414 -19.93 -28.49 0.38
N ASP A 415 -20.25 -29.01 1.58
CA ASP A 415 -21.50 -28.73 2.30
C ASP A 415 -21.43 -27.55 3.30
N VAL A 416 -20.27 -26.89 3.46
CA VAL A 416 -20.10 -25.81 4.45
C VAL A 416 -20.61 -24.48 3.92
N LYS A 417 -21.65 -23.95 4.60
CA LYS A 417 -22.13 -22.59 4.38
C LYS A 417 -21.01 -21.60 4.71
N VAL A 418 -20.80 -20.63 3.81
CA VAL A 418 -19.85 -19.50 3.98
C VAL A 418 -20.07 -18.75 5.31
N LEU A 419 -21.28 -18.83 5.85
CA LEU A 419 -21.73 -18.22 7.08
C LEU A 419 -21.90 -19.28 8.20
N GLU A 420 -20.81 -19.67 8.86
CA GLU A 420 -20.88 -20.62 9.99
C GLU A 420 -21.44 -19.98 11.27
N ASN A 421 -21.11 -18.71 11.53
CA ASN A 421 -21.53 -17.96 12.72
C ASN A 421 -21.92 -16.51 12.34
N PRO A 422 -23.21 -16.18 12.20
CA PRO A 422 -23.67 -14.83 11.85
C PRO A 422 -23.22 -13.75 12.84
N ASN A 423 -23.11 -14.10 14.13
CA ASN A 423 -22.77 -13.15 15.20
C ASN A 423 -21.36 -12.55 15.03
N LYS A 424 -20.48 -13.19 14.25
CA LYS A 424 -19.14 -12.68 13.98
C LYS A 424 -19.13 -11.38 13.14
N PHE A 425 -20.22 -11.10 12.44
CA PHE A 425 -20.32 -10.01 11.45
C PHE A 425 -21.03 -8.75 11.96
N GLY A 426 -21.75 -8.85 13.09
CA GLY A 426 -22.56 -7.75 13.65
C GLY A 426 -24.06 -8.08 13.69
N LYS A 427 -24.89 -7.05 13.81
CA LYS A 427 -26.34 -7.17 14.01
C LYS A 427 -27.17 -6.99 12.74
N SER A 428 -26.61 -6.36 11.70
CA SER A 428 -27.31 -6.10 10.44
C SER A 428 -27.57 -7.40 9.68
N MET A 429 -28.83 -7.83 9.66
CA MET A 429 -29.24 -9.03 8.91
C MET A 429 -29.19 -8.80 7.40
N THR A 430 -29.41 -7.57 6.95
CA THR A 430 -29.27 -7.19 5.53
C THR A 430 -27.84 -7.41 5.07
N PHE A 431 -26.86 -6.94 5.84
CA PHE A 431 -25.44 -7.17 5.57
C PHE A 431 -25.10 -8.66 5.63
N ILE A 432 -25.51 -9.36 6.69
CA ILE A 432 -25.21 -10.79 6.85
C ILE A 432 -25.76 -11.62 5.68
N ASN A 433 -26.97 -11.33 5.22
CA ASN A 433 -27.60 -12.04 4.10
C ASN A 433 -26.96 -11.70 2.74
N SER A 434 -26.25 -10.58 2.62
CA SER A 434 -25.50 -10.22 1.39
C SER A 434 -24.24 -11.08 1.19
N ILE A 435 -23.68 -11.63 2.27
CA ILE A 435 -22.38 -12.34 2.25
C ILE A 435 -22.40 -13.61 1.38
N PRO A 436 -23.38 -14.53 1.50
CA PRO A 436 -23.43 -15.73 0.66
C PRO A 436 -23.60 -15.42 -0.84
N VAL A 437 -24.32 -14.34 -1.18
CA VAL A 437 -24.55 -13.93 -2.57
C VAL A 437 -23.24 -13.55 -3.24
N ALA A 438 -22.42 -12.72 -2.58
CA ALA A 438 -21.09 -12.37 -3.07
C ALA A 438 -20.16 -13.59 -3.15
N ALA A 439 -20.34 -14.57 -2.25
CA ALA A 439 -19.50 -15.75 -2.18
C ALA A 439 -19.70 -16.72 -3.35
N ASN A 440 -20.94 -16.88 -3.80
CA ASN A 440 -21.25 -17.75 -4.93
C ASN A 440 -20.90 -17.10 -6.28
N GLN A 441 -20.39 -15.86 -6.28
CA GLN A 441 -20.22 -15.04 -7.48
C GLN A 441 -21.50 -15.03 -8.34
N GLU A 442 -22.65 -15.24 -7.71
CA GLU A 442 -23.94 -15.23 -8.39
C GLU A 442 -24.08 -13.86 -9.02
N ARG A 443 -24.48 -13.86 -10.29
CA ARG A 443 -24.45 -12.71 -11.20
C ARG A 443 -25.27 -11.56 -10.59
N SER A 444 -24.62 -10.74 -9.77
CA SER A 444 -25.20 -9.51 -9.28
C SER A 444 -25.16 -8.55 -10.45
N VAL A 445 -26.25 -8.51 -11.21
CA VAL A 445 -26.55 -7.31 -11.99
C VAL A 445 -26.57 -6.20 -10.95
N MET A 446 -25.62 -5.27 -11.00
CA MET A 446 -25.65 -4.04 -10.19
C MET A 446 -27.02 -3.41 -10.46
N SER A 447 -27.98 -3.70 -9.58
CA SER A 447 -29.29 -3.07 -9.65
C SER A 447 -29.09 -1.70 -9.04
N PRO A 448 -29.57 -0.62 -9.69
CA PRO A 448 -29.41 0.72 -9.18
C PRO A 448 -29.94 0.74 -7.74
N VAL A 449 -29.05 1.00 -6.78
CA VAL A 449 -29.48 1.11 -5.39
C VAL A 449 -30.29 2.39 -5.27
N SER A 450 -31.60 2.25 -5.06
CA SER A 450 -32.39 3.34 -4.53
C SER A 450 -31.98 3.55 -3.08
N LEU A 451 -31.41 4.73 -2.79
CA LEU A 451 -31.16 5.17 -1.41
C LEU A 451 -32.48 5.58 -0.75
N ASP A 452 -33.41 4.63 -0.65
CA ASP A 452 -34.64 4.83 0.09
C ASP A 452 -34.32 4.92 1.60
N GLU A 453 -35.18 5.59 2.38
CA GLU A 453 -35.00 5.75 3.84
C GLU A 453 -34.52 4.48 4.60
N PRO A 454 -35.07 3.26 4.36
CA PRO A 454 -34.58 2.06 5.03
C PRO A 454 -33.14 1.69 4.64
N ALA A 455 -32.75 1.87 3.38
CA ALA A 455 -31.39 1.59 2.91
C ALA A 455 -30.39 2.58 3.52
N THR A 456 -30.74 3.87 3.60
CA THR A 456 -29.91 4.88 4.25
C THR A 456 -29.77 4.66 5.76
N THR A 457 -30.82 4.17 6.43
CA THR A 457 -30.77 3.84 7.87
C THR A 457 -29.84 2.65 8.12
N GLU A 458 -29.93 1.62 7.29
CA GLU A 458 -29.05 0.44 7.38
C GLU A 458 -27.59 0.82 7.12
N LEU A 459 -27.34 1.66 6.10
CA LEU A 459 -26.01 2.18 5.81
C LEU A 459 -25.43 2.98 6.98
N ALA A 460 -26.25 3.82 7.63
CA ALA A 460 -25.85 4.56 8.82
C ALA A 460 -25.47 3.60 9.97
N ASP A 461 -26.26 2.55 10.21
CA ASP A 461 -26.00 1.55 11.26
C ASP A 461 -24.65 0.84 11.07
N VAL A 462 -24.36 0.32 9.87
CA VAL A 462 -23.11 -0.40 9.58
C VAL A 462 -21.86 0.48 9.60
N MET A 463 -22.02 1.81 9.60
CA MET A 463 -20.96 2.79 9.71
C MET A 463 -20.72 3.31 11.14
N THR A 464 -21.56 2.94 12.11
CA THR A 464 -21.42 3.37 13.51
C THR A 464 -20.12 2.85 14.13
N CYS A 465 -19.52 3.63 15.04
CA CYS A 465 -18.28 3.20 15.69
C CYS A 465 -18.48 2.01 16.64
N ALA A 466 -19.71 1.82 17.15
CA ALA A 466 -20.09 0.71 18.03
C ALA A 466 -20.54 -0.55 17.27
N TYR A 467 -20.63 -0.51 15.93
CA TYR A 467 -21.10 -1.67 15.13
C TYR A 467 -20.25 -2.92 15.38
N GLU A 468 -18.96 -2.72 15.63
CA GLU A 468 -17.96 -3.78 15.75
C GLU A 468 -17.87 -4.37 17.17
N ASP A 469 -18.60 -3.79 18.14
CA ASP A 469 -18.56 -4.23 19.54
C ASP A 469 -19.07 -5.67 19.70
N GLY A 470 -18.20 -6.55 20.22
CA GLY A 470 -18.51 -7.96 20.43
C GLY A 470 -18.53 -8.81 19.14
N THR A 471 -18.00 -8.28 18.04
CA THR A 471 -17.87 -8.98 16.75
C THR A 471 -16.43 -9.48 16.52
N GLU A 472 -16.17 -10.12 15.38
CA GLU A 472 -14.81 -10.55 14.98
C GLU A 472 -14.14 -9.60 13.96
N TRP A 473 -14.71 -8.41 13.74
CA TRP A 473 -14.08 -7.38 12.89
C TRP A 473 -12.71 -6.99 13.43
N GLY A 474 -11.69 -6.96 12.55
CA GLY A 474 -10.31 -6.69 12.95
C GLY A 474 -9.54 -7.88 13.49
N ASP A 475 -10.20 -8.98 13.82
CA ASP A 475 -9.57 -10.22 14.28
C ASP A 475 -9.67 -11.32 13.20
N GLY A 476 -10.89 -11.83 13.01
CA GLY A 476 -11.22 -12.88 12.05
C GLY A 476 -11.80 -12.36 10.74
N VAL A 477 -12.27 -11.10 10.71
CA VAL A 477 -12.99 -10.49 9.58
C VAL A 477 -12.34 -9.16 9.19
N GLY A 478 -12.17 -8.95 7.89
CA GLY A 478 -11.63 -7.72 7.31
C GLY A 478 -10.11 -7.56 7.45
N TRP A 479 -9.65 -6.31 7.44
CA TRP A 479 -8.29 -5.91 7.75
C TRP A 479 -8.06 -5.95 9.26
N VAL A 480 -6.87 -6.41 9.65
CA VAL A 480 -6.51 -6.68 11.06
C VAL A 480 -6.28 -5.39 11.85
N TYR A 481 -6.76 -5.36 13.09
CA TYR A 481 -6.64 -4.23 14.03
C TYR A 481 -5.44 -4.32 14.96
N ASP A 482 -5.17 -3.22 15.67
CA ASP A 482 -4.16 -3.08 16.73
C ASP A 482 -2.71 -3.32 16.31
N MET A 483 -2.44 -3.31 15.00
CA MET A 483 -1.12 -3.52 14.41
C MET A 483 -0.71 -2.31 13.56
N ALA A 484 0.54 -1.86 13.70
CA ALA A 484 1.07 -0.73 12.90
C ALA A 484 1.33 -1.08 11.43
N THR A 485 1.42 -2.37 11.11
CA THR A 485 1.55 -2.94 9.75
C THR A 485 0.36 -3.87 9.50
N GLU A 486 -0.84 -3.29 9.49
CA GLU A 486 -2.11 -4.00 9.26
C GLU A 486 -2.12 -4.73 7.92
N ASP A 487 -1.38 -4.22 6.94
CA ASP A 487 -1.24 -4.77 5.60
C ASP A 487 -0.56 -6.15 5.61
N ALA A 488 0.69 -6.21 6.07
CA ALA A 488 1.48 -7.44 6.08
C ALA A 488 0.81 -8.53 6.93
N VAL A 489 0.22 -8.15 8.08
CA VAL A 489 -0.46 -9.10 8.97
C VAL A 489 -1.80 -9.57 8.40
N THR A 490 -2.54 -8.74 7.66
CA THR A 490 -3.76 -9.18 6.96
C THR A 490 -3.41 -10.19 5.87
N GLY A 491 -2.38 -9.93 5.07
CA GLY A 491 -1.89 -10.89 4.07
C GLY A 491 -1.45 -12.22 4.72
N PHE A 492 -0.70 -12.14 5.83
CA PHE A 492 -0.30 -13.31 6.61
C PHE A 492 -1.50 -14.10 7.16
N ARG A 493 -2.53 -13.40 7.66
CA ARG A 493 -3.78 -14.01 8.17
C ARG A 493 -4.47 -14.84 7.09
N LEU A 494 -4.52 -14.36 5.85
CA LEU A 494 -5.08 -15.10 4.73
C LEU A 494 -4.21 -16.31 4.36
N HIS A 495 -2.88 -16.16 4.30
CA HIS A 495 -2.00 -17.29 3.99
C HIS A 495 -2.00 -18.38 5.07
N ARG A 496 -2.10 -18.03 6.36
CA ARG A 496 -2.12 -19.03 7.44
C ARG A 496 -3.40 -19.88 7.46
N THR A 497 -4.49 -19.42 6.87
CA THR A 497 -5.73 -20.21 6.69
C THR A 497 -5.69 -21.08 5.44
N GLY A 498 -4.65 -20.94 4.61
CA GLY A 498 -4.39 -21.80 3.44
C GLY A 498 -4.65 -21.13 2.09
N TRP A 499 -5.04 -19.85 2.07
CA TRP A 499 -5.17 -19.10 0.82
C TRP A 499 -3.82 -18.89 0.15
N ARG A 500 -3.84 -18.75 -1.17
CA ARG A 500 -2.70 -18.31 -1.99
C ARG A 500 -2.85 -16.84 -2.38
N SER A 501 -1.76 -16.21 -2.78
CA SER A 501 -1.80 -14.94 -3.49
C SER A 501 -0.95 -15.02 -4.76
N MET A 502 -1.13 -14.05 -5.65
CA MET A 502 -0.40 -13.97 -6.92
C MET A 502 0.27 -12.61 -7.04
N TYR A 503 1.45 -12.58 -7.65
CA TYR A 503 2.15 -11.35 -7.98
C TYR A 503 1.97 -11.02 -9.47
N CYS A 504 1.45 -9.84 -9.78
CA CYS A 504 1.25 -9.37 -11.14
C CYS A 504 2.16 -8.18 -11.41
N ASP A 505 3.24 -8.42 -12.15
CA ASP A 505 4.09 -7.35 -12.67
C ASP A 505 3.68 -7.05 -14.13
N MET A 506 3.67 -5.77 -14.49
CA MET A 506 3.21 -5.29 -15.80
C MET A 506 4.21 -4.29 -16.37
N GLU A 507 4.30 -4.27 -17.70
CA GLU A 507 5.08 -3.30 -18.44
C GLU A 507 4.17 -2.60 -19.48
N PRO A 508 3.96 -1.27 -19.38
CA PRO A 508 4.39 -0.37 -18.30
C PRO A 508 3.72 -0.70 -16.96
N PRO A 509 4.26 -0.19 -15.82
CA PRO A 509 3.74 -0.48 -14.48
C PRO A 509 2.23 -0.26 -14.36
N ALA A 510 1.55 -1.14 -13.62
CA ALA A 510 0.11 -1.02 -13.39
C ALA A 510 -0.24 0.27 -12.62
N PHE A 511 0.49 0.52 -11.55
CA PHE A 511 0.26 1.62 -10.62
C PHE A 511 1.55 2.37 -10.34
N CYS A 512 1.43 3.68 -10.23
CA CYS A 512 2.50 4.58 -9.80
C CYS A 512 1.97 5.46 -8.66
N GLY A 513 2.86 5.92 -7.79
CA GLY A 513 2.51 6.86 -6.73
C GLY A 513 3.65 7.81 -6.40
N THR A 514 3.51 8.57 -5.32
CA THR A 514 4.53 9.54 -4.90
C THR A 514 5.43 8.98 -3.80
N ALA A 515 6.74 9.09 -3.97
CA ALA A 515 7.72 8.70 -2.96
C ALA A 515 7.91 9.81 -1.90
N PRO A 516 8.33 9.47 -0.66
CA PRO A 516 8.83 10.46 0.28
C PRO A 516 10.02 11.23 -0.31
N ILE A 517 9.97 12.56 -0.22
CA ILE A 517 10.96 13.45 -0.82
C ILE A 517 12.20 13.69 0.06
N ASN A 518 12.17 13.35 1.35
CA ASN A 518 13.31 13.60 2.24
C ASN A 518 13.64 12.39 3.13
N MET A 519 14.88 12.39 3.63
CA MET A 519 15.41 11.30 4.46
C MET A 519 14.62 11.14 5.76
N THR A 520 14.21 12.24 6.40
CA THR A 520 13.50 12.21 7.68
C THR A 520 12.17 11.44 7.57
N GLU A 521 11.36 11.79 6.59
CA GLU A 521 10.07 11.16 6.31
C GLU A 521 10.25 9.68 5.93
N ARG A 522 11.27 9.38 5.10
CA ARG A 522 11.65 8.01 4.77
C ARG A 522 12.06 7.20 6.01
N MET A 523 12.84 7.76 6.93
CA MET A 523 13.25 7.07 8.16
C MET A 523 12.07 6.80 9.10
N TYR A 524 11.12 7.73 9.25
CA TYR A 524 9.90 7.50 10.02
C TYR A 524 9.03 6.40 9.42
N GLN A 525 8.96 6.33 8.09
CA GLN A 525 8.28 5.24 7.39
C GLN A 525 8.94 3.88 7.70
N ILE A 526 10.27 3.79 7.61
CA ILE A 526 11.00 2.56 7.96
C ILE A 526 10.84 2.21 9.45
N LEU A 527 10.81 3.21 10.34
CA LEU A 527 10.62 2.99 11.77
C LEU A 527 9.27 2.35 12.05
N ARG A 528 8.20 2.82 11.41
CA ARG A 528 6.86 2.23 11.51
C ARG A 528 6.82 0.81 10.95
N TRP A 529 7.42 0.57 9.79
CA TRP A 529 7.48 -0.77 9.20
C TRP A 529 8.24 -1.77 10.07
N SER A 530 9.42 -1.38 10.56
CA SER A 530 10.25 -2.23 11.42
C SER A 530 9.63 -2.46 12.81
N GLY A 531 9.04 -1.41 13.41
CA GLY A 531 8.29 -1.52 14.66
C GLY A 531 7.10 -2.45 14.53
N GLY A 532 6.25 -2.25 13.52
CA GLY A 532 5.09 -3.12 13.26
C GLY A 532 5.49 -4.56 12.93
N SER A 533 6.57 -4.76 12.18
CA SER A 533 7.12 -6.10 11.88
C SER A 533 7.48 -6.88 13.15
N LEU A 534 8.15 -6.23 14.10
CA LEU A 534 8.47 -6.84 15.39
C LEU A 534 7.22 -7.04 16.26
N GLU A 535 6.26 -6.11 16.25
CA GLU A 535 4.97 -6.28 16.93
C GLU A 535 4.26 -7.54 16.42
N VAL A 536 4.26 -7.79 15.10
CA VAL A 536 3.71 -9.02 14.51
C VAL A 536 4.43 -10.23 15.09
N PHE A 537 5.77 -10.23 15.12
CA PHE A 537 6.57 -11.35 15.61
C PHE A 537 6.27 -11.72 17.07
N PHE A 538 6.08 -10.72 17.94
CA PHE A 538 5.81 -10.92 19.38
C PHE A 538 4.31 -11.00 19.73
N SER A 539 3.42 -11.00 18.73
CA SER A 539 1.97 -11.14 18.92
C SER A 539 1.48 -12.57 18.66
N ARG A 540 0.17 -12.79 18.77
CA ARG A 540 -0.51 -14.03 18.32
C ARG A 540 -0.36 -14.31 16.82
N PHE A 541 0.09 -13.33 16.05
CA PHE A 541 0.37 -13.45 14.62
C PHE A 541 1.82 -13.86 14.33
N CYS A 542 2.59 -14.30 15.33
CA CYS A 542 3.93 -14.84 15.12
C CYS A 542 3.94 -15.94 14.04
N PRO A 543 4.73 -15.82 12.96
CA PRO A 543 4.78 -16.81 11.89
C PRO A 543 5.18 -18.21 12.37
N LEU A 544 5.99 -18.30 13.43
CA LEU A 544 6.43 -19.57 14.02
C LEU A 544 5.28 -20.38 14.64
N LEU A 545 4.20 -19.71 15.05
CA LEU A 545 3.01 -20.33 15.65
C LEU A 545 1.98 -20.75 14.59
N ALA A 546 2.22 -20.47 13.31
CA ALA A 546 1.27 -20.77 12.24
C ALA A 546 1.09 -22.29 12.02
N GLY A 547 -0.16 -22.71 11.80
CA GLY A 547 -0.52 -24.11 11.56
C GLY A 547 0.03 -24.69 10.24
N ARG A 548 -0.40 -25.92 9.93
CA ARG A 548 0.10 -26.69 8.77
C ARG A 548 -0.35 -26.16 7.41
N ARG A 549 -1.33 -25.27 7.35
CA ARG A 549 -1.85 -24.68 6.11
C ARG A 549 -0.94 -23.60 5.54
N LEU A 550 -0.02 -23.04 6.34
CA LEU A 550 1.03 -22.15 5.86
C LEU A 550 2.20 -22.98 5.30
N HIS A 551 2.59 -22.74 4.06
CA HIS A 551 3.70 -23.46 3.44
C HIS A 551 5.00 -23.26 4.25
N PRO A 552 5.82 -24.31 4.50
CA PRO A 552 7.02 -24.18 5.33
C PRO A 552 7.99 -23.07 4.87
N MET A 553 8.20 -22.93 3.56
CA MET A 553 9.04 -21.85 3.02
C MET A 553 8.38 -20.46 3.14
N GLN A 554 7.04 -20.39 3.11
CA GLN A 554 6.31 -19.14 3.35
C GLN A 554 6.41 -18.74 4.83
N ARG A 555 6.40 -19.72 5.75
CA ARG A 555 6.67 -19.49 7.17
C ARG A 555 8.06 -18.87 7.36
N VAL A 556 9.09 -19.44 6.71
CA VAL A 556 10.45 -18.91 6.73
C VAL A 556 10.49 -17.47 6.21
N ALA A 557 9.82 -17.19 5.09
CA ALA A 557 9.74 -15.84 4.52
C ALA A 557 9.12 -14.83 5.50
N TYR A 558 7.95 -15.15 6.07
CA TYR A 558 7.31 -14.28 7.06
C TYR A 558 8.12 -14.12 8.34
N THR A 559 8.79 -15.18 8.81
CA THR A 559 9.72 -15.07 9.94
C THR A 559 10.83 -14.08 9.61
N ASN A 560 11.44 -14.16 8.42
CA ASN A 560 12.46 -13.19 8.00
C ASN A 560 11.90 -11.75 7.98
N MET A 561 10.74 -11.55 7.34
CA MET A 561 10.10 -10.23 7.21
C MET A 561 9.66 -9.60 8.53
N THR A 562 9.42 -10.40 9.57
CA THR A 562 8.97 -9.91 10.88
C THR A 562 10.13 -9.76 11.87
N PHE A 563 11.19 -10.54 11.70
CA PHE A 563 12.29 -10.67 12.65
C PHE A 563 13.56 -9.89 12.26
N TYR A 564 13.65 -9.41 11.00
CA TYR A 564 14.84 -8.72 10.48
C TYR A 564 15.36 -7.54 11.34
N PRO A 565 14.53 -6.71 12.02
CA PRO A 565 15.05 -5.54 12.73
C PRO A 565 15.95 -5.90 13.92
N LEU A 566 15.83 -7.11 14.48
CA LEU A 566 16.74 -7.57 15.53
C LEU A 566 18.19 -7.74 15.05
N SER A 567 18.42 -7.82 13.74
CA SER A 567 19.77 -7.80 13.17
C SER A 567 20.56 -6.56 13.55
N ALA A 568 19.88 -5.46 13.89
CA ALA A 568 20.49 -4.23 14.37
C ALA A 568 21.39 -4.43 15.60
N LEU A 569 21.00 -5.31 16.53
CA LEU A 569 21.79 -5.59 17.73
C LEU A 569 23.17 -6.13 17.34
N PHE A 570 23.20 -7.09 16.42
CA PHE A 570 24.43 -7.71 15.95
C PHE A 570 25.24 -6.77 15.05
N VAL A 571 24.57 -6.02 14.16
CA VAL A 571 25.23 -5.04 13.28
C VAL A 571 25.92 -3.95 14.10
N VAL A 572 25.23 -3.35 15.07
CA VAL A 572 25.81 -2.31 15.93
C VAL A 572 26.97 -2.87 16.74
N CYS A 573 26.84 -4.07 17.33
CA CYS A 573 27.95 -4.72 18.04
C CYS A 573 29.18 -4.91 17.13
N TYR A 574 28.99 -5.36 15.88
CA TYR A 574 30.08 -5.56 14.93
C TYR A 574 30.76 -4.25 14.53
N HIS A 575 29.97 -3.20 14.32
CA HIS A 575 30.51 -1.88 13.99
C HIS A 575 31.27 -1.23 15.15
N LEU A 576 31.09 -1.70 16.38
CA LEU A 576 31.85 -1.24 17.54
C LEU A 576 33.08 -2.11 17.85
N LEU A 577 33.29 -3.23 17.15
CA LEU A 577 34.48 -4.08 17.34
C LEU A 577 35.81 -3.33 17.16
N PRO A 578 35.95 -2.36 16.23
CA PRO A 578 37.20 -1.59 16.11
C PRO A 578 37.59 -0.80 17.36
N LEU A 579 36.70 -0.61 18.35
CA LEU A 579 37.07 -0.05 19.65
C LEU A 579 38.18 -0.84 20.37
N MET A 580 38.39 -2.12 20.03
CA MET A 580 39.52 -2.90 20.54
C MET A 580 40.88 -2.26 20.24
N TRP A 581 40.98 -1.45 19.17
CA TRP A 581 42.21 -0.72 18.83
C TRP A 581 42.43 0.52 19.71
N VAL A 582 41.37 1.03 20.34
CA VAL A 582 41.43 2.17 21.26
C VAL A 582 41.67 1.69 22.69
N PHE A 583 41.05 0.57 23.08
CA PHE A 583 41.05 0.06 24.44
C PHE A 583 41.70 -1.34 24.50
N ASN A 584 42.90 -1.41 25.08
CA ASN A 584 43.70 -2.61 25.39
C ASN A 584 44.39 -3.32 24.22
N GLY A 585 45.60 -3.83 24.46
CA GLY A 585 46.37 -4.67 23.51
C GLY A 585 45.85 -6.11 23.36
N GLN A 586 44.53 -6.34 23.51
CA GLN A 586 43.90 -7.64 23.28
C GLN A 586 43.15 -7.62 21.95
N PHE A 587 43.48 -8.56 21.07
CA PHE A 587 42.96 -8.59 19.69
C PHE A 587 42.10 -9.83 19.44
N TYR A 588 41.04 -9.65 18.65
CA TYR A 588 40.14 -10.73 18.21
C TYR A 588 40.73 -11.55 17.04
N ILE A 589 42.01 -11.90 17.09
CA ILE A 589 42.63 -12.68 16.01
C ILE A 589 42.47 -14.17 16.31
N GLN A 590 41.49 -14.82 15.67
CA GLN A 590 41.30 -16.27 15.78
C GLN A 590 42.43 -17.04 15.09
N LYS A 591 43.01 -18.02 15.79
CA LYS A 591 44.15 -18.82 15.33
C LYS A 591 43.70 -20.24 14.91
N PRO A 592 44.34 -20.88 13.91
CA PRO A 592 45.36 -20.33 13.01
C PRO A 592 44.80 -19.31 12.00
N TYR A 593 45.39 -18.11 12.01
CA TYR A 593 44.93 -16.94 11.25
C TYR A 593 44.79 -17.17 9.72
N PRO A 594 45.74 -17.83 9.02
CA PRO A 594 45.59 -18.06 7.57
C PRO A 594 44.34 -18.88 7.22
N THR A 595 43.97 -19.84 8.07
CA THR A 595 42.79 -20.69 7.84
C THR A 595 41.51 -19.90 8.07
N TYR A 596 41.47 -19.07 9.13
CA TYR A 596 40.35 -18.16 9.38
C TYR A 596 40.11 -17.23 8.18
N VAL A 597 41.16 -16.55 7.70
CA VAL A 597 41.07 -15.64 6.56
C VAL A 597 40.62 -16.37 5.29
N MET A 598 41.12 -17.58 5.03
CA MET A 598 40.68 -18.39 3.89
C MET A 598 39.17 -18.65 3.92
N TYR A 599 38.61 -19.07 5.07
CA TYR A 599 37.17 -19.29 5.18
C TYR A 599 36.36 -18.00 4.98
N VAL A 600 36.79 -16.89 5.59
CA VAL A 600 36.14 -15.59 5.43
C VAL A 600 36.14 -15.17 3.96
N LEU A 601 37.25 -15.32 3.25
CA LEU A 601 37.34 -15.02 1.82
C LEU A 601 36.41 -15.91 0.99
N ILE A 602 36.36 -17.21 1.26
CA ILE A 602 35.43 -18.13 0.58
C ILE A 602 33.98 -17.67 0.78
N ILE A 603 33.60 -17.32 2.01
CA ILE A 603 32.25 -16.85 2.33
C ILE A 603 31.94 -15.54 1.61
N ILE A 604 32.84 -14.55 1.67
CA ILE A 604 32.67 -13.25 0.99
C ILE A 604 32.52 -13.45 -0.52
N VAL A 605 33.46 -14.14 -1.16
CA VAL A 605 33.40 -14.39 -2.61
C VAL A 605 32.12 -15.14 -2.99
N SER A 606 31.71 -16.14 -2.21
CA SER A 606 30.45 -16.85 -2.46
C SER A 606 29.23 -15.94 -2.31
N ASN A 607 29.25 -14.98 -1.38
CA ASN A 607 28.19 -13.99 -1.20
C ASN A 607 28.06 -13.09 -2.42
N GLU A 608 29.17 -12.52 -2.86
CA GLU A 608 29.20 -11.63 -4.03
C GLU A 608 28.74 -12.36 -5.29
N VAL A 609 29.20 -13.59 -5.53
CA VAL A 609 28.78 -14.39 -6.69
C VAL A 609 27.29 -14.70 -6.64
N ILE A 610 26.74 -15.05 -5.48
CA ILE A 610 25.29 -15.26 -5.31
C ILE A 610 24.53 -13.96 -5.57
N GLY A 611 24.98 -12.83 -5.02
CA GLY A 611 24.38 -11.52 -5.21
C GLY A 611 24.36 -11.11 -6.69
N MET A 612 25.46 -11.31 -7.41
CA MET A 612 25.53 -11.03 -8.85
C MET A 612 24.54 -11.88 -9.65
N VAL A 613 24.40 -13.16 -9.31
CA VAL A 613 23.38 -14.02 -9.93
C VAL A 613 21.97 -13.52 -9.60
N GLU A 614 21.73 -13.08 -8.36
CA GLU A 614 20.46 -12.50 -7.90
C GLU A 614 20.06 -11.26 -8.70
N ILE A 615 21.00 -10.32 -8.88
CA ILE A 615 20.81 -9.12 -9.67
C ILE A 615 20.40 -9.45 -11.11
N VAL A 616 21.07 -10.42 -11.74
CA VAL A 616 20.82 -10.79 -13.14
C VAL A 616 19.42 -11.39 -13.33
N TRP A 617 19.01 -12.37 -12.51
CA TRP A 617 17.70 -13.00 -12.73
C TRP A 617 16.53 -12.10 -12.30
N ALA A 618 16.75 -11.18 -11.36
CA ALA A 618 15.74 -10.22 -10.93
C ALA A 618 15.64 -8.99 -11.84
N GLY A 619 16.51 -8.86 -12.86
CA GLY A 619 16.52 -7.71 -13.76
C GLY A 619 16.93 -6.40 -13.07
N LEU A 620 17.77 -6.49 -12.05
CA LEU A 620 18.24 -5.36 -11.25
C LEU A 620 19.55 -4.81 -11.79
N THR A 621 19.86 -3.56 -11.45
CA THR A 621 21.18 -2.99 -11.69
C THR A 621 22.09 -3.21 -10.49
N LEU A 622 23.40 -3.13 -10.73
CA LEU A 622 24.37 -3.15 -9.64
C LEU A 622 24.20 -1.96 -8.68
N LEU A 623 23.74 -0.82 -9.22
CA LEU A 623 23.44 0.37 -8.42
C LEU A 623 22.26 0.12 -7.48
N ASP A 624 21.18 -0.52 -7.95
CA ASP A 624 20.03 -0.88 -7.10
C ASP A 624 20.46 -1.72 -5.90
N TRP A 625 21.35 -2.69 -6.14
CA TRP A 625 21.88 -3.54 -5.09
C TRP A 625 22.73 -2.75 -4.09
N PHE A 626 23.68 -1.94 -4.57
CA PHE A 626 24.49 -1.12 -3.67
C PHE A 626 23.67 -0.10 -2.87
N ARG A 627 22.67 0.54 -3.48
CA ARG A 627 21.78 1.47 -2.79
C ARG A 627 20.96 0.76 -1.71
N ASN A 628 20.46 -0.43 -2.00
CA ASN A 628 19.75 -1.24 -1.02
C ASN A 628 20.64 -1.63 0.18
N GLU A 629 21.87 -2.12 -0.07
CA GLU A 629 22.80 -2.49 1.02
C GLU A 629 23.25 -1.28 1.84
N GLN A 630 23.53 -0.13 1.20
CA GLN A 630 23.84 1.12 1.87
C GLN A 630 22.69 1.57 2.78
N PHE A 631 21.47 1.57 2.24
CA PHE A 631 20.29 1.99 2.98
C PHE A 631 19.95 1.01 4.11
N TYR A 632 20.14 -0.29 3.89
CA TYR A 632 20.04 -1.31 4.95
C TYR A 632 21.00 -1.01 6.11
N MET A 633 22.27 -0.69 5.84
CA MET A 633 23.23 -0.36 6.89
C MET A 633 22.82 0.89 7.67
N ILE A 634 22.41 1.97 7.00
CA ILE A 634 21.89 3.19 7.64
C ILE A 634 20.70 2.86 8.55
N CYS A 635 19.77 2.02 8.08
CA CYS A 635 18.62 1.61 8.88
C CYS A 635 19.01 0.72 10.06
N ALA A 636 19.96 -0.20 9.86
CA ALA A 636 20.42 -1.14 10.88
C ALA A 636 21.18 -0.46 12.02
N THR A 637 21.93 0.61 11.73
CA THR A 637 22.60 1.40 12.78
C THR A 637 21.73 2.51 13.33
N GLY A 638 20.77 3.07 12.57
CA GLY A 638 19.95 4.20 13.00
C GLY A 638 18.54 3.82 13.45
N VAL A 639 17.71 3.36 12.52
CA VAL A 639 16.25 3.19 12.72
C VAL A 639 15.90 1.94 13.53
N TYR A 640 16.48 0.80 13.19
CA TYR A 640 16.12 -0.49 13.79
C TYR A 640 16.42 -0.57 15.29
N PRO A 641 17.52 0.00 15.84
CA PRO A 641 17.72 0.05 17.29
C PRO A 641 16.56 0.73 18.02
N THR A 642 16.02 1.81 17.44
CA THR A 642 14.85 2.52 17.97
C THR A 642 13.58 1.66 17.89
N ALA A 643 13.39 0.91 16.80
CA ALA A 643 12.28 -0.04 16.68
C ALA A 643 12.37 -1.19 17.71
N VAL A 644 13.57 -1.74 17.94
CA VAL A 644 13.81 -2.78 18.94
C VAL A 644 13.54 -2.23 20.34
N LEU A 645 14.01 -1.01 20.64
CA LEU A 645 13.75 -0.36 21.92
C LEU A 645 12.24 -0.15 22.16
N HIS A 646 11.49 0.28 21.14
CA HIS A 646 10.04 0.44 21.21
C HIS A 646 9.34 -0.84 21.67
N VAL A 647 9.68 -1.98 21.05
CA VAL A 647 9.07 -3.27 21.38
C VAL A 647 9.47 -3.76 22.75
N VAL A 648 10.74 -3.57 23.15
CA VAL A 648 11.18 -3.88 24.51
C VAL A 648 10.40 -3.07 25.54
N LEU A 649 10.25 -1.75 25.34
CA LEU A 649 9.47 -0.90 26.24
C LEU A 649 8.00 -1.34 26.32
N ARG A 650 7.38 -1.66 25.18
CA ARG A 650 6.00 -2.16 25.14
C ARG A 650 5.85 -3.51 25.86
N SER A 651 6.82 -4.41 25.70
CA SER A 651 6.84 -5.71 26.40
C SER A 651 6.98 -5.58 27.93
N LEU A 652 7.55 -4.47 28.41
CA LEU A 652 7.67 -4.14 29.83
C LEU A 652 6.45 -3.38 30.38
N GLY A 653 5.37 -3.24 29.59
CA GLY A 653 4.15 -2.52 29.99
C GLY A 653 4.28 -1.00 29.99
N LEU A 654 5.36 -0.44 29.43
CA LEU A 654 5.54 1.00 29.26
C LEU A 654 4.84 1.46 27.97
N LYS A 655 4.38 2.72 27.94
CA LYS A 655 3.88 3.32 26.71
C LYS A 655 5.01 3.32 25.67
N GLY A 656 4.81 2.60 24.57
CA GLY A 656 5.68 2.67 23.39
C GLY A 656 5.68 4.07 22.76
N MET A 657 6.52 4.28 21.76
CA MET A 657 6.58 5.55 21.03
C MET A 657 5.40 5.67 20.06
N SER A 658 4.85 6.88 19.89
CA SER A 658 3.85 7.15 18.86
C SER A 658 4.52 7.24 17.49
N PHE A 659 4.03 6.47 16.53
CA PHE A 659 4.49 6.56 15.14
C PHE A 659 3.86 7.80 14.49
N LYS A 660 4.70 8.74 14.04
CA LYS A 660 4.26 9.91 13.27
C LYS A 660 3.86 9.47 11.85
N MET A 661 2.78 10.05 11.30
CA MET A 661 2.43 9.89 9.89
C MET A 661 3.47 10.58 9.00
N THR A 662 3.72 9.99 7.84
CA THR A 662 4.72 10.47 6.90
C THR A 662 4.08 11.50 5.98
N ALA A 663 4.50 12.76 6.06
CA ALA A 663 3.97 13.81 5.18
C ALA A 663 4.61 13.71 3.78
N LYS A 664 3.80 13.88 2.73
CA LYS A 664 4.27 13.94 1.34
C LYS A 664 3.97 15.32 0.77
N GLN A 665 4.99 16.18 0.72
CA GLN A 665 4.85 17.56 0.24
C GLN A 665 4.87 17.63 -1.29
N LEU A 666 4.21 18.64 -1.86
CA LEU A 666 4.33 18.99 -3.28
C LEU A 666 5.69 19.65 -3.52
N ALA A 667 6.48 19.11 -4.45
CA ALA A 667 7.67 19.81 -4.95
C ALA A 667 7.24 21.06 -5.74
N THR A 668 7.72 22.23 -5.33
CA THR A 668 7.44 23.49 -6.05
C THR A 668 8.41 23.65 -7.23
N GLY A 669 7.90 23.66 -8.46
CA GLY A 669 8.64 24.07 -9.66
C GLY A 669 9.72 23.13 -10.22
N ALA A 670 9.88 23.14 -11.54
CA ALA A 670 10.73 22.19 -12.28
C ALA A 670 12.25 22.36 -12.10
N ARG A 671 12.73 23.48 -11.55
CA ARG A 671 14.17 23.76 -11.31
C ARG A 671 14.58 23.48 -9.85
N GLU A 672 13.61 23.38 -8.94
CA GLU A 672 13.76 23.09 -7.51
C GLU A 672 13.30 21.66 -7.14
N ARG A 673 12.75 20.90 -8.10
CA ARG A 673 12.13 19.57 -7.94
C ARG A 673 12.97 18.54 -7.15
N PHE A 674 14.30 18.60 -7.24
CA PHE A 674 15.20 17.73 -6.47
C PHE A 674 15.97 18.46 -5.37
N ALA A 675 15.87 19.79 -5.27
CA ALA A 675 16.63 20.58 -4.30
C ALA A 675 16.27 20.18 -2.86
N GLU A 676 14.98 19.98 -2.59
CA GLU A 676 14.48 19.53 -1.28
C GLU A 676 14.97 18.12 -0.89
N LEU A 677 15.30 17.26 -1.86
CA LEU A 677 15.93 15.95 -1.60
C LEU A 677 17.38 16.08 -1.14
N TYR A 678 18.06 17.17 -1.48
CA TYR A 678 19.47 17.43 -1.11
C TYR A 678 19.60 18.28 0.16
N ASP A 679 18.50 18.83 0.67
CA ASP A 679 18.49 19.53 1.95
C ASP A 679 18.67 18.55 3.11
N VAL A 680 19.73 18.75 3.88
CA VAL A 680 20.04 17.92 5.06
C VAL A 680 19.13 18.35 6.20
N GLN A 681 17.96 17.72 6.28
CA GLN A 681 17.15 17.78 7.48
C GLN A 681 17.68 16.77 8.50
N TRP A 682 18.02 17.27 9.70
CA TRP A 682 18.53 16.44 10.78
C TRP A 682 17.45 15.50 11.30
N ALA A 683 17.67 14.19 11.14
CA ALA A 683 16.85 13.16 11.77
C ALA A 683 17.54 12.68 13.06
N PRO A 684 16.95 12.88 14.26
CA PRO A 684 17.50 12.36 15.52
C PRO A 684 17.77 10.84 15.48
N LEU A 685 17.04 10.12 14.63
CA LEU A 685 17.22 8.68 14.37
C LEU A 685 18.61 8.33 13.80
N LEU A 686 19.37 9.29 13.26
CA LEU A 686 20.74 9.06 12.76
C LEU A 686 21.83 9.21 13.83
N ILE A 687 21.51 9.69 15.03
CA ILE A 687 22.51 9.87 16.10
C ILE A 687 23.32 8.60 16.35
N PRO A 688 22.73 7.39 16.49
CA PRO A 688 23.51 6.19 16.72
C PRO A 688 24.44 5.85 15.55
N THR A 689 24.02 6.13 14.31
CA THR A 689 24.85 5.95 13.11
C THR A 689 26.06 6.89 13.13
N LEU A 690 25.86 8.16 13.50
CA LEU A 690 26.95 9.14 13.62
C LEU A 690 27.94 8.75 14.72
N VAL A 691 27.45 8.24 15.86
CA VAL A 691 28.30 7.74 16.94
C VAL A 691 29.16 6.58 16.45
N VAL A 692 28.55 5.61 15.74
CA VAL A 692 29.28 4.49 15.12
C VAL A 692 30.37 4.99 14.17
N ILE A 693 30.07 5.97 13.31
CA ILE A 693 31.05 6.54 12.39
C ILE A 693 32.20 7.21 13.16
N ALA A 694 31.90 8.07 14.13
CA ALA A 694 32.92 8.77 14.91
C ALA A 694 33.83 7.80 15.66
N VAL A 695 33.25 6.77 16.29
CA VAL A 695 33.98 5.69 16.96
C VAL A 695 34.93 4.98 16.00
N ASN A 696 34.47 4.62 14.81
CA ASN A 696 35.30 3.93 13.82
C ASN A 696 36.44 4.81 13.31
N VAL A 697 36.20 6.09 13.07
CA VAL A 697 37.25 7.04 12.64
C VAL A 697 38.34 7.16 13.72
N VAL A 698 37.94 7.29 14.99
CA VAL A 698 38.89 7.34 16.12
C VAL A 698 39.67 6.02 16.24
N ALA A 699 38.98 4.89 16.11
CA ALA A 699 39.61 3.56 16.17
C ALA A 699 40.62 3.32 15.05
N ILE A 700 40.30 3.72 13.82
CA ILE A 700 41.24 3.66 12.69
C ILE A 700 42.44 4.56 12.95
N GLY A 701 42.21 5.78 13.43
CA GLY A 701 43.28 6.71 13.79
C GLY A 701 44.17 6.23 14.94
N ALA A 702 43.65 5.40 15.84
CA ALA A 702 44.43 4.77 16.91
C ALA A 702 45.20 3.52 16.43
N ALA A 703 44.73 2.86 15.37
CA ALA A 703 45.35 1.66 14.80
C ALA A 703 46.51 1.98 13.84
N VAL A 704 46.42 3.12 13.13
CA VAL A 704 47.48 3.68 12.26
C VAL A 704 48.55 4.35 13.11
#